data_AF-A0A8T0DGM2-F1
#
_entry.id   AF-A0A8T0DGM2-F1
#
_cell.length_a   1.000
_cell.length_b   1.000
_cell.length_c   1.000
_cell.angle_alpha   90.00
_cell.angle_beta   90.00
_cell.angle_gamma   90.00
#
_symmetry.space_group_name_H-M   'P 1'
#
loop_
_entity.id
_entity.type
_entity.pdbx_description
1 polymer ?
#
loop_
_entity_poly.entity_id
_entity_poly.type
_entity_poly.pdbx_seq_one_letter_code
_entity_poly.pdbx_strand_id
1 'polypeptide(L)'
;MFKLFRLATGKILCPLSSRLLFSGCTLVSTCSATFGVLCVRAEPSETPLLDTSTPLSSSTPVSKVFARCVQWQLDASLCLVHQLLREYESSLNQLLHLVDVYAKLLTSFGPNSDPSLDDQLVVTRSMWSECANRLDEVELTVQSGLNTLRSSLETCFMCEGLIDRGVRVLSEQDLPGQNLSAQGSGTLHHAESEFTRLRQLRKQTVERWHLLLTFSTKQPRFIAMENCTDIALALSRASEAVQNLIQFRSQFVNEMVEQYDIFSENDQLWNSSERLDNLIVDVRKLFDCKAERMRKVFEATLTTLKQMEPLFARASSLEKSKFCYLNGKALNAIQSDMLQPAACETDCTAWTSQAVLWLTRALKFNPQCADSWCELGESCWRQGHPAEAINHFRQALKIAPSHVDALCQLSMALRQLPSSAQPSANHGTSTASVNQSPSSAVEKDHLTESLQLAHEAVRHSPTNGHAWSVLGNALLTTYFEHFAPTALPSVAGSQSGAERQQANSETTQPVQAATSSQRIMSRCIAAYAQAAKDLCTALEPNFHFNRGIAWHYQDMYANSLRSWLRAICLDPQWCAPRTCALRLVQFILELVHGVDQLRRELNGTCTGVAGDAYHGAHEEHKLPMSHTKRLRDLIAPLAPCLHLLALVNDRGHSEQLELSAAVKPTTESSKLTGQQRSAVTRLLGPYWSPASGDPAATSLLTGTRKHKGKRGKSRRSLPPSCPLTTRPLQLSLFDDLKVGQNMGKVCVGRVVNQLPSDSELVLNLLLLDAQGSPMAVRLCNIGKGLGPVRKDTVAIPHPFVEECEIPGCLLRAVLRLNAAFDTPDEPLCKLLNKLNELHLVDAAVPVNETSELLPEPPTISNMSLQMLRVPIPDILVVNGQPVGSSWTAAPILKHIFFTAV
;
A
#
# COMPACT_ATOMS: atom_id res chain seq x y z
N MET A 1 50.78 -11.40 -7.53
CA MET A 1 51.42 -10.68 -6.40
C MET A 1 52.01 -9.32 -6.82
N PHE A 2 53.12 -9.24 -7.58
CA PHE A 2 53.91 -8.00 -7.78
C PHE A 2 53.19 -6.74 -8.33
N LYS A 3 51.97 -6.83 -8.87
CA LYS A 3 51.16 -5.65 -9.26
C LYS A 3 50.33 -5.04 -8.11
N LEU A 4 49.93 -5.81 -7.10
CA LEU A 4 49.19 -5.30 -5.94
C LEU A 4 50.08 -4.46 -5.01
N PHE A 5 51.35 -4.84 -4.87
CA PHE A 5 52.30 -4.17 -3.98
C PHE A 5 52.68 -2.75 -4.42
N ARG A 6 52.35 -2.34 -5.65
CA ARG A 6 52.79 -1.04 -6.23
C ARG A 6 51.85 0.13 -5.96
N LEU A 7 50.69 -0.10 -5.33
CA LEU A 7 49.72 0.94 -4.96
C LEU A 7 49.81 1.38 -3.48
N ALA A 8 50.43 0.56 -2.61
CA ALA A 8 50.45 0.79 -1.16
C ALA A 8 51.67 1.58 -0.65
N THR A 9 52.75 1.70 -1.43
CA THR A 9 54.03 2.29 -0.99
C THR A 9 54.40 3.58 -1.74
N GLY A 10 53.43 4.21 -2.41
CA GLY A 10 53.62 5.43 -3.18
C GLY A 10 53.44 6.70 -2.33
N LYS A 11 54.54 7.17 -1.72
CA LYS A 11 54.65 8.30 -0.76
C LYS A 11 54.22 7.97 0.69
N ILE A 12 55.21 7.87 1.57
CA ILE A 12 55.36 8.69 2.78
C ILE A 12 56.87 8.74 3.07
N LEU A 13 57.44 9.95 3.07
CA LEU A 13 58.82 10.23 3.44
C LEU A 13 58.91 11.73 3.81
N CYS A 14 59.58 12.03 4.92
CA CYS A 14 59.72 13.38 5.51
C CYS A 14 58.42 14.02 6.10
N PRO A 15 58.55 15.01 7.01
CA PRO A 15 57.73 15.00 8.23
C PRO A 15 56.92 16.28 8.52
N LEU A 16 56.23 16.28 9.67
CA LEU A 16 55.78 17.44 10.45
C LEU A 16 54.87 18.47 9.73
N SER A 17 53.55 18.35 9.92
CA SER A 17 52.75 19.46 10.50
C SER A 17 51.29 19.08 10.80
N SER A 18 50.71 19.88 11.70
CA SER A 18 49.33 20.00 12.17
C SER A 18 48.15 19.51 11.31
N ARG A 19 47.14 18.96 12.03
CA ARG A 19 45.69 18.98 11.74
C ARG A 19 45.21 18.32 10.44
N LEU A 20 44.76 17.07 10.57
CA LEU A 20 43.61 16.55 9.82
C LEU A 20 42.59 15.96 10.80
N LEU A 21 41.39 16.52 10.82
CA LEU A 21 40.22 15.97 11.51
C LEU A 21 39.66 14.85 10.63
N PHE A 22 39.68 13.61 11.11
CA PHE A 22 38.89 12.54 10.51
C PHE A 22 37.51 12.48 11.16
N SER A 23 36.50 12.96 10.43
CA SER A 23 35.11 12.57 10.67
C SER A 23 34.91 11.08 10.40
N GLY A 24 33.82 10.51 10.93
CA GLY A 24 33.60 9.06 10.97
C GLY A 24 33.75 8.36 9.62
N CYS A 25 34.46 7.23 9.61
CA CYS A 25 34.68 6.42 8.41
C CYS A 25 34.66 4.93 8.75
N THR A 26 33.75 4.18 8.12
CA THR A 26 33.54 2.74 8.31
C THR A 26 34.65 1.92 7.63
N LEU A 27 35.85 1.95 8.21
CA LEU A 27 37.07 1.38 7.62
C LEU A 27 37.82 0.38 8.52
N VAL A 28 37.36 0.18 9.77
CA VAL A 28 37.99 -0.75 10.73
C VAL A 28 37.59 -2.21 10.48
N SER A 29 36.38 -2.47 9.97
CA SER A 29 35.87 -3.84 9.73
C SER A 29 36.49 -4.54 8.52
N THR A 30 36.91 -3.80 7.48
CA THR A 30 37.39 -4.36 6.22
C THR A 30 38.84 -4.87 6.28
N CYS A 31 39.67 -4.33 7.18
CA CYS A 31 41.04 -4.81 7.39
C CYS A 31 41.11 -6.18 8.11
N SER A 32 40.17 -6.48 9.02
CA SER A 32 40.10 -7.79 9.67
C SER A 32 39.67 -8.91 8.69
N ALA A 33 38.71 -8.60 7.80
CA ALA A 33 38.16 -9.56 6.85
C ALA A 33 39.13 -9.99 5.73
N THR A 34 40.17 -9.19 5.43
CA THR A 34 41.07 -9.43 4.29
C THR A 34 42.34 -10.22 4.61
N PHE A 35 42.71 -10.37 5.89
CA PHE A 35 43.80 -11.27 6.31
C PHE A 35 43.30 -12.66 6.75
N GLY A 36 42.08 -12.77 7.28
CA GLY A 36 41.53 -14.03 7.80
C GLY A 36 41.25 -15.16 6.78
N VAL A 37 41.51 -14.93 5.48
CA VAL A 37 41.18 -15.86 4.38
C VAL A 37 42.42 -16.58 3.81
N LEU A 38 43.61 -16.35 4.37
CA LEU A 38 44.85 -17.06 3.98
C LEU A 38 45.14 -18.35 4.77
N CYS A 39 44.14 -18.91 5.47
CA CYS A 39 44.15 -20.33 5.81
C CYS A 39 44.08 -21.17 4.52
N VAL A 40 45.21 -21.79 4.14
CA VAL A 40 45.28 -22.68 2.97
C VAL A 40 44.37 -23.89 3.20
N ARG A 41 43.23 -23.89 2.52
CA ARG A 41 42.27 -25.00 2.49
C ARG A 41 42.84 -26.13 1.62
N ALA A 42 43.77 -26.89 2.18
CA ALA A 42 44.31 -28.10 1.56
C ALA A 42 43.24 -29.20 1.60
N GLU A 43 42.48 -29.34 0.51
CA GLU A 43 41.55 -30.46 0.34
C GLU A 43 42.33 -31.75 0.05
N PRO A 44 41.92 -32.92 0.59
CA PRO A 44 42.67 -34.16 0.46
C PRO A 44 42.40 -34.84 -0.89
N SER A 45 43.08 -34.39 -1.95
CA SER A 45 43.02 -35.01 -3.28
C SER A 45 44.35 -35.62 -3.70
N GLU A 46 44.36 -36.94 -3.83
CA GLU A 46 45.29 -37.79 -4.60
C GLU A 46 46.78 -37.83 -4.17
N THR A 47 47.20 -39.04 -3.77
CA THR A 47 48.59 -39.41 -3.51
C THR A 47 49.39 -39.62 -4.80
N PRO A 48 50.59 -39.05 -4.90
CA PRO A 48 51.73 -39.71 -5.51
C PRO A 48 52.67 -40.27 -4.43
N LEU A 49 53.07 -41.54 -4.57
CA LEU A 49 54.19 -42.11 -3.83
C LEU A 49 55.48 -41.41 -4.26
N LEU A 50 56.35 -41.04 -3.31
CA LEU A 50 57.69 -40.50 -3.57
C LEU A 50 58.65 -40.93 -2.47
N ASP A 51 59.80 -41.47 -2.86
CA ASP A 51 60.60 -42.37 -2.02
C ASP A 51 61.41 -41.71 -0.89
N THR A 52 61.58 -42.46 0.19
CA THR A 52 62.34 -42.10 1.38
C THR A 52 63.87 -42.21 1.18
N SER A 53 64.45 -41.54 0.18
CA SER A 53 65.92 -41.54 0.00
C SER A 53 66.52 -40.37 -0.81
N THR A 54 66.25 -39.11 -0.46
CA THR A 54 67.17 -37.99 -0.81
C THR A 54 67.27 -36.95 0.31
N PRO A 55 68.46 -36.40 0.60
CA PRO A 55 68.60 -35.24 1.49
C PRO A 55 68.30 -33.95 0.71
N LEU A 56 67.30 -33.16 1.15
CA LEU A 56 67.00 -31.86 0.53
C LEU A 56 68.05 -30.80 0.91
N SER A 57 69.20 -30.82 0.25
CA SER A 57 70.24 -29.80 0.35
C SER A 57 69.97 -28.61 -0.59
N SER A 58 69.02 -27.73 -0.24
CA SER A 58 69.01 -26.32 -0.70
C SER A 58 67.98 -25.47 0.06
N SER A 59 68.20 -24.15 0.09
CA SER A 59 67.42 -23.20 0.88
C SER A 59 66.05 -22.89 0.26
N THR A 60 64.97 -23.11 1.02
CA THR A 60 63.62 -22.68 0.61
C THR A 60 63.38 -21.20 0.94
N PRO A 61 63.22 -20.29 -0.03
CA PRO A 61 62.93 -18.88 0.24
C PRO A 61 61.54 -18.67 0.89
N VAL A 62 60.62 -19.63 0.71
CA VAL A 62 59.24 -19.59 1.22
C VAL A 62 59.19 -19.44 2.75
N SER A 63 60.02 -20.18 3.49
CA SER A 63 60.10 -20.07 4.96
C SER A 63 60.51 -18.67 5.42
N LYS A 64 61.49 -18.05 4.74
CA LYS A 64 61.96 -16.68 5.06
C LYS A 64 60.92 -15.60 4.76
N VAL A 65 60.10 -15.78 3.71
CA VAL A 65 58.96 -14.88 3.42
C VAL A 65 57.86 -15.07 4.46
N PHE A 66 57.49 -16.31 4.77
CA PHE A 66 56.42 -16.63 5.71
C PHE A 66 56.71 -16.08 7.12
N ALA A 67 57.91 -16.29 7.66
CA ALA A 67 58.31 -15.77 8.97
C ALA A 67 58.23 -14.22 9.04
N ARG A 68 58.64 -13.51 7.97
CA ARG A 68 58.52 -12.05 7.90
C ARG A 68 57.06 -11.57 7.80
N CYS A 69 56.20 -12.30 7.10
CA CYS A 69 54.76 -11.98 7.06
C CYS A 69 54.10 -12.14 8.44
N VAL A 70 54.41 -13.21 9.17
CA VAL A 70 53.92 -13.44 10.55
C VAL A 70 54.43 -12.34 11.50
N GLN A 71 55.71 -11.97 11.40
CA GLN A 71 56.28 -10.86 12.18
C GLN A 71 55.57 -9.53 11.88
N TRP A 72 55.41 -9.14 10.60
CA TRP A 72 54.72 -7.90 10.24
C TRP A 72 53.25 -7.87 10.66
N GLN A 73 52.55 -9.01 10.64
CA GLN A 73 51.18 -9.10 11.15
C GLN A 73 51.13 -8.85 12.68
N LEU A 74 52.08 -9.43 13.42
CA LEU A 74 52.21 -9.19 14.86
C LEU A 74 52.52 -7.71 15.14
N ASP A 75 53.57 -7.16 14.53
CA ASP A 75 54.00 -5.76 14.68
C ASP A 75 52.87 -4.76 14.35
N ALA A 76 52.09 -5.02 13.29
CA ALA A 76 50.95 -4.18 12.92
C ALA A 76 49.83 -4.23 13.96
N SER A 77 49.46 -5.43 14.45
CA SER A 77 48.45 -5.58 15.50
C SER A 77 48.89 -4.97 16.83
N LEU A 78 50.20 -5.03 17.14
CA LEU A 78 50.78 -4.44 18.34
C LEU A 78 50.76 -2.90 18.28
N CYS A 79 51.16 -2.31 17.15
CA CYS A 79 51.08 -0.87 16.91
C CYS A 79 49.64 -0.34 17.05
N LEU A 80 48.65 -1.05 16.49
CA LEU A 80 47.24 -0.69 16.59
C LEU A 80 46.76 -0.66 18.05
N VAL A 81 47.07 -1.69 18.84
CA VAL A 81 46.71 -1.74 20.27
C VAL A 81 47.35 -0.59 21.06
N HIS A 82 48.62 -0.28 20.82
CA HIS A 82 49.29 0.86 21.47
C HIS A 82 48.65 2.21 21.12
N GLN A 83 48.23 2.40 19.86
CA GLN A 83 47.54 3.62 19.45
C GLN A 83 46.15 3.74 20.12
N LEU A 84 45.38 2.65 20.17
CA LEU A 84 44.05 2.62 20.81
C LEU A 84 44.14 2.85 22.33
N LEU A 85 45.11 2.25 23.02
CA LEU A 85 45.35 2.50 24.45
C LEU A 85 45.71 3.96 24.73
N ARG A 86 46.51 4.59 23.85
CA ARG A 86 46.86 6.01 23.97
C ARG A 86 45.67 6.94 23.71
N GLU A 87 44.76 6.58 22.81
CA GLU A 87 43.51 7.34 22.62
C GLU A 87 42.54 7.16 23.79
N TYR A 88 42.46 5.96 24.38
CA TYR A 88 41.71 5.71 25.61
C TYR A 88 42.25 6.55 26.77
N GLU A 89 43.57 6.53 27.01
CA GLU A 89 44.22 7.34 28.04
C GLU A 89 44.01 8.85 27.80
N SER A 90 44.15 9.32 26.55
CA SER A 90 43.91 10.73 26.21
C SER A 90 42.47 11.15 26.51
N SER A 91 41.49 10.31 26.16
CA SER A 91 40.06 10.57 26.39
C SER A 91 39.70 10.49 27.88
N LEU A 92 40.29 9.56 28.63
CA LEU A 92 40.12 9.46 30.07
C LEU A 92 40.72 10.68 30.82
N ASN A 93 41.86 11.20 30.36
CA ASN A 93 42.43 12.44 30.90
C ASN A 93 41.53 13.67 30.63
N GLN A 94 40.80 13.70 29.51
CA GLN A 94 39.79 14.73 29.24
C GLN A 94 38.61 14.64 30.22
N LEU A 95 38.11 13.44 30.52
CA LEU A 95 37.10 13.24 31.57
C LEU A 95 37.60 13.70 32.95
N LEU A 96 38.84 13.35 33.32
CA LEU A 96 39.44 13.76 34.59
C LEU A 96 39.54 15.29 34.71
N HIS A 97 39.97 15.96 33.63
CA HIS A 97 40.00 17.41 33.56
C HIS A 97 38.59 18.03 33.69
N LEU A 98 37.58 17.48 33.03
CA LEU A 98 36.19 17.94 33.15
C LEU A 98 35.63 17.75 34.57
N VAL A 99 36.00 16.67 35.27
CA VAL A 99 35.68 16.47 36.70
C VAL A 99 36.32 17.56 37.57
N ASP A 100 37.57 17.94 37.33
CA ASP A 100 38.25 19.00 38.07
C ASP A 100 37.75 20.41 37.74
N VAL A 101 37.37 20.69 36.49
CA VAL A 101 36.70 21.93 36.09
C VAL A 101 35.33 22.04 36.77
N TYR A 102 34.54 20.96 36.74
CA TYR A 102 33.23 20.93 37.37
C TYR A 102 33.30 21.10 38.90
N ALA A 103 34.30 20.49 39.55
CA ALA A 103 34.57 20.69 40.97
C ALA A 103 34.89 22.16 41.29
N LYS A 104 35.71 22.85 40.47
CA LYS A 104 36.05 24.27 40.63
C LYS A 104 34.82 25.17 40.43
N LEU A 105 34.02 24.92 39.40
CA LEU A 105 32.77 25.67 39.18
C LEU A 105 31.81 25.53 40.37
N LEU A 106 31.70 24.34 40.95
CA LEU A 106 30.90 24.10 42.15
C LEU A 106 31.45 24.77 43.43
N THR A 107 32.76 25.00 43.56
CA THR A 107 33.31 25.77 44.70
C THR A 107 33.14 27.28 44.54
N SER A 108 32.96 27.78 43.31
CA SER A 108 32.54 29.17 43.02
C SER A 108 31.03 29.40 43.02
N PHE A 109 30.22 28.34 43.11
CA PHE A 109 28.77 28.42 43.02
C PHE A 109 28.14 28.74 44.38
N GLY A 110 27.18 29.67 44.41
CA GLY A 110 26.57 30.14 45.67
C GLY A 110 25.30 30.97 45.46
N PRO A 111 24.70 31.51 46.53
CA PRO A 111 23.43 32.25 46.43
C PRO A 111 23.53 33.47 45.50
N ASN A 112 24.69 34.14 45.48
CA ASN A 112 24.91 35.39 44.74
C ASN A 112 25.83 35.24 43.51
N SER A 113 26.08 34.02 42.99
CA SER A 113 26.94 33.83 41.80
C SER A 113 26.25 34.24 40.49
N ASP A 114 27.05 34.64 39.48
CA ASP A 114 26.55 35.10 38.18
C ASP A 114 25.74 34.03 37.43
N PRO A 115 24.69 34.40 36.66
CA PRO A 115 23.90 33.45 35.86
C PRO A 115 24.71 32.68 34.82
N SER A 116 25.78 33.29 34.28
CA SER A 116 26.67 32.63 33.30
C SER A 116 27.45 31.44 33.87
N LEU A 117 27.46 31.25 35.19
CA LEU A 117 28.06 30.11 35.86
C LEU A 117 27.12 28.89 35.86
N ASP A 118 25.79 29.12 35.82
CA ASP A 118 24.79 28.07 35.59
C ASP A 118 24.95 27.47 34.17
N ASP A 119 25.10 28.32 33.14
CA ASP A 119 25.38 27.90 31.76
C ASP A 119 26.67 27.07 31.66
N GLN A 120 27.75 27.52 32.31
CA GLN A 120 29.03 26.79 32.33
C GLN A 120 28.93 25.43 33.02
N LEU A 121 28.13 25.30 34.08
CA LEU A 121 27.84 24.01 34.72
C LEU A 121 27.05 23.07 33.79
N VAL A 122 26.11 23.59 33.00
CA VAL A 122 25.34 22.80 32.01
C VAL A 122 26.23 22.37 30.84
N VAL A 123 27.03 23.28 30.26
CA VAL A 123 27.98 22.96 29.18
C VAL A 123 29.00 21.93 29.64
N THR A 124 29.56 22.07 30.84
CA THR A 124 30.53 21.10 31.40
C THR A 124 29.90 19.71 31.59
N ARG A 125 28.64 19.63 32.03
CA ARG A 125 27.90 18.35 32.10
C ARG A 125 27.67 17.73 30.71
N SER A 126 27.34 18.55 29.71
CA SER A 126 27.15 18.08 28.32
C SER A 126 28.45 17.51 27.75
N MET A 127 29.56 18.26 27.84
CA MET A 127 30.89 17.84 27.38
C MET A 127 31.38 16.57 28.08
N TRP A 128 31.09 16.41 29.38
CA TRP A 128 31.41 15.17 30.10
C TRP A 128 30.63 13.98 29.53
N SER A 129 29.34 14.14 29.22
CA SER A 129 28.52 13.05 28.67
C SER A 129 28.95 12.64 27.24
N GLU A 130 29.34 13.61 26.41
CA GLU A 130 29.87 13.37 25.06
C GLU A 130 31.22 12.62 25.13
N CYS A 131 32.14 13.10 25.97
CA CYS A 131 33.44 12.48 26.19
C CYS A 131 33.32 11.06 26.79
N ALA A 132 32.33 10.84 27.67
CA ALA A 132 32.06 9.53 28.26
C ALA A 132 31.55 8.53 27.22
N ASN A 133 30.61 8.92 26.36
CA ASN A 133 30.10 8.09 25.26
C ASN A 133 31.23 7.70 24.29
N ARG A 134 32.09 8.66 23.90
CA ARG A 134 33.27 8.38 23.06
C ARG A 134 34.24 7.39 23.73
N LEU A 135 34.41 7.48 25.05
CA LEU A 135 35.27 6.54 25.78
C LEU A 135 34.73 5.11 25.77
N ASP A 136 33.40 4.90 25.73
CA ASP A 136 32.81 3.56 25.54
C ASP A 136 33.10 2.97 24.14
N GLU A 137 33.03 3.79 23.08
CA GLU A 137 33.38 3.36 21.72
C GLU A 137 34.88 3.00 21.62
N VAL A 138 35.75 3.78 22.25
CA VAL A 138 37.18 3.46 22.34
C VAL A 138 37.42 2.21 23.22
N GLU A 139 36.64 1.99 24.28
CA GLU A 139 36.78 0.78 25.13
C GLU A 139 36.46 -0.51 24.36
N LEU A 140 35.41 -0.48 23.53
CA LEU A 140 35.02 -1.63 22.69
C LEU A 140 36.05 -1.90 21.58
N THR A 141 36.62 -0.85 20.97
CA THR A 141 37.65 -1.02 19.94
C THR A 141 38.99 -1.48 20.52
N VAL A 142 39.39 -1.04 21.73
CA VAL A 142 40.55 -1.60 22.46
C VAL A 142 40.36 -3.10 22.74
N GLN A 143 39.19 -3.53 23.21
CA GLN A 143 38.88 -4.95 23.43
C GLN A 143 39.00 -5.78 22.13
N SER A 144 38.48 -5.26 21.02
CA SER A 144 38.60 -5.91 19.70
C SER A 144 40.06 -5.99 19.24
N GLY A 145 40.84 -4.93 19.45
CA GLY A 145 42.28 -4.89 19.15
C GLY A 145 43.07 -5.91 19.96
N LEU A 146 42.83 -6.02 21.26
CA LEU A 146 43.49 -7.00 22.14
C LEU A 146 43.15 -8.44 21.75
N ASN A 147 41.89 -8.73 21.40
CA ASN A 147 41.50 -10.05 20.88
C ASN A 147 42.17 -10.36 19.52
N THR A 148 42.36 -9.35 18.66
CA THR A 148 43.08 -9.50 17.39
C THR A 148 44.57 -9.77 17.61
N LEU A 149 45.21 -9.06 18.55
CA LEU A 149 46.60 -9.29 18.94
C LEU A 149 46.79 -10.70 19.54
N ARG A 150 45.86 -11.18 20.38
CA ARG A 150 45.88 -12.54 20.91
C ARG A 150 45.78 -13.60 19.80
N SER A 151 44.88 -13.41 18.83
CA SER A 151 44.77 -14.33 17.68
C SER A 151 46.03 -14.31 16.79
N SER A 152 46.63 -13.13 16.55
CA SER A 152 47.95 -13.04 15.89
C SER A 152 49.02 -13.83 16.65
N LEU A 153 49.06 -13.74 17.99
CA LEU A 153 50.00 -14.49 18.82
C LEU A 153 49.77 -16.01 18.80
N GLU A 154 48.51 -16.45 18.81
CA GLU A 154 48.15 -17.86 18.60
C GLU A 154 48.68 -18.37 17.24
N THR A 155 48.55 -17.57 16.16
CA THR A 155 49.15 -17.95 14.87
C THR A 155 50.69 -17.93 14.87
N CYS A 156 51.32 -17.03 15.62
CA CYS A 156 52.78 -17.04 15.81
C CYS A 156 53.25 -18.32 16.52
N PHE A 157 52.57 -18.71 17.60
CA PHE A 157 52.87 -19.89 18.40
C PHE A 157 52.68 -21.19 17.59
N MET A 158 51.56 -21.31 16.87
CA MET A 158 51.31 -22.46 15.98
C MET A 158 52.33 -22.57 14.83
N CYS A 159 53.01 -21.47 14.47
CA CYS A 159 54.06 -21.44 13.44
C CYS A 159 55.49 -21.56 13.99
N GLU A 160 55.68 -21.59 15.31
CA GLU A 160 57.00 -21.47 15.96
C GLU A 160 58.01 -22.50 15.44
N GLY A 161 57.62 -23.77 15.35
CA GLY A 161 58.47 -24.85 14.82
C GLY A 161 58.82 -24.76 13.32
N LEU A 162 58.18 -23.86 12.55
CA LEU A 162 58.54 -23.52 11.17
C LEU A 162 59.43 -22.28 11.10
N ILE A 163 59.25 -21.34 12.03
CA ILE A 163 60.09 -20.14 12.19
C ILE A 163 61.49 -20.56 12.67
N ASP A 164 61.57 -21.40 13.70
CA ASP A 164 62.83 -21.86 14.31
C ASP A 164 63.75 -22.59 13.31
N ARG A 165 63.15 -23.38 12.40
CA ARG A 165 63.85 -24.05 11.30
C ARG A 165 64.40 -23.09 10.24
N GLY A 166 63.78 -21.92 10.08
CA GLY A 166 64.25 -20.85 9.19
C GLY A 166 65.34 -19.97 9.81
N VAL A 167 65.33 -19.81 11.14
CA VAL A 167 66.27 -18.94 11.89
C VAL A 167 67.66 -19.57 12.05
N ARG A 168 67.78 -20.90 12.17
CA ARG A 168 69.08 -21.62 12.32
C ARG A 168 70.03 -21.55 11.10
N VAL A 169 69.72 -20.73 10.09
CA VAL A 169 70.50 -20.55 8.85
C VAL A 169 70.76 -19.05 8.58
N LEU A 170 70.98 -18.29 9.66
CA LEU A 170 71.29 -16.85 9.65
C LEU A 170 72.58 -16.59 10.43
N SER A 171 73.33 -15.56 10.06
CA SER A 171 74.46 -15.04 10.84
C SER A 171 73.95 -14.14 11.98
N GLU A 172 74.76 -14.00 13.04
CA GLU A 172 74.36 -13.36 14.31
C GLU A 172 73.94 -11.88 14.21
N GLN A 173 74.21 -11.22 13.07
CA GLN A 173 73.89 -9.80 12.84
C GLN A 173 72.49 -9.57 12.25
N ASP A 174 71.81 -10.62 11.76
CA ASP A 174 70.48 -10.56 11.11
C ASP A 174 69.41 -11.37 11.89
N LEU A 175 69.61 -11.55 13.20
CA LEU A 175 68.67 -12.22 14.09
C LEU A 175 67.47 -11.31 14.43
N PRO A 176 66.23 -11.58 13.94
CA PRO A 176 65.05 -11.17 14.69
C PRO A 176 65.11 -11.85 16.07
N GLY A 177 64.68 -11.15 17.11
CA GLY A 177 64.89 -11.56 18.50
C GLY A 177 64.46 -13.00 18.78
N GLN A 178 65.32 -13.76 19.48
CA GLN A 178 65.00 -15.12 19.90
C GLN A 178 63.67 -15.11 20.68
N ASN A 179 62.77 -16.02 20.30
CA ASN A 179 61.43 -16.18 20.85
C ASN A 179 60.50 -14.95 20.62
N LEU A 180 60.22 -14.63 19.35
CA LEU A 180 59.20 -13.64 18.93
C LEU A 180 57.84 -13.88 19.63
N SER A 181 57.48 -15.15 19.83
CA SER A 181 56.35 -15.64 20.62
C SER A 181 56.36 -15.11 22.07
N ALA A 182 57.50 -15.22 22.76
CA ALA A 182 57.67 -14.78 24.14
C ALA A 182 57.68 -13.24 24.25
N GLN A 183 58.35 -12.55 23.32
CA GLN A 183 58.35 -11.08 23.25
C GLN A 183 56.93 -10.54 23.02
N GLY A 184 56.21 -11.13 22.08
CA GLY A 184 54.82 -10.80 21.79
C GLY A 184 53.85 -11.13 22.94
N SER A 185 54.07 -12.25 23.64
CA SER A 185 53.27 -12.61 24.83
C SER A 185 53.49 -11.63 25.98
N GLY A 186 54.74 -11.19 26.21
CA GLY A 186 55.06 -10.19 27.22
C GLY A 186 54.44 -8.81 26.92
N THR A 187 54.41 -8.41 25.65
CA THR A 187 53.80 -7.13 25.25
C THR A 187 52.27 -7.16 25.23
N LEU A 188 51.63 -8.30 24.89
CA LEU A 188 50.19 -8.49 25.11
C LEU A 188 49.84 -8.38 26.60
N HIS A 189 50.58 -9.07 27.48
CA HIS A 189 50.32 -9.02 28.92
C HIS A 189 50.47 -7.60 29.49
N HIS A 190 51.46 -6.83 29.02
CA HIS A 190 51.61 -5.42 29.38
C HIS A 190 50.41 -4.57 28.90
N ALA A 191 49.95 -4.77 27.65
CA ALA A 191 48.79 -4.07 27.10
C ALA A 191 47.47 -4.41 27.82
N GLU A 192 47.25 -5.67 28.19
CA GLU A 192 46.10 -6.10 29.01
C GLU A 192 46.15 -5.52 30.43
N SER A 193 47.35 -5.44 31.03
CA SER A 193 47.57 -4.84 32.35
C SER A 193 47.29 -3.34 32.37
N GLU A 194 47.85 -2.58 31.41
CA GLU A 194 47.60 -1.14 31.29
C GLU A 194 46.13 -0.85 30.93
N PHE A 195 45.48 -1.67 30.08
CA PHE A 195 44.04 -1.54 29.86
C PHE A 195 43.22 -1.74 31.15
N THR A 196 43.60 -2.73 31.96
CA THR A 196 42.93 -3.01 33.24
C THR A 196 43.09 -1.85 34.23
N ARG A 197 44.31 -1.30 34.33
CA ARG A 197 44.61 -0.08 35.11
C ARG A 197 43.79 1.12 34.63
N LEU A 198 43.75 1.37 33.32
CA LEU A 198 43.02 2.49 32.74
C LEU A 198 41.50 2.37 32.96
N ARG A 199 40.94 1.15 32.92
CA ARG A 199 39.53 0.89 33.29
C ARG A 199 39.26 1.12 34.78
N GLN A 200 40.19 0.76 35.67
CA GLN A 200 40.07 1.07 37.10
C GLN A 200 40.08 2.59 37.36
N LEU A 201 40.94 3.34 36.67
CA LEU A 201 40.97 4.80 36.74
C LEU A 201 39.69 5.43 36.13
N ARG A 202 39.14 4.87 35.04
CA ARG A 202 37.82 5.27 34.50
C ARG A 202 36.72 5.12 35.55
N LYS A 203 36.65 3.97 36.24
CA LYS A 203 35.67 3.73 37.31
C LYS A 203 35.76 4.79 38.42
N GLN A 204 36.96 5.06 38.93
CA GLN A 204 37.19 6.08 39.97
C GLN A 204 36.78 7.49 39.51
N THR A 205 37.04 7.82 38.23
CA THR A 205 36.67 9.11 37.63
C THR A 205 35.15 9.29 37.55
N VAL A 206 34.42 8.22 37.17
CA VAL A 206 32.95 8.18 37.12
C VAL A 206 32.34 8.26 38.53
N GLU A 207 32.88 7.52 39.51
CA GLU A 207 32.47 7.59 40.91
C GLU A 207 32.63 9.01 41.49
N ARG A 208 33.78 9.66 41.21
CA ARG A 208 34.03 11.06 41.62
C ARG A 208 33.06 12.05 40.97
N TRP A 209 32.70 11.85 39.69
CA TRP A 209 31.70 12.66 39.00
C TRP A 209 30.30 12.53 39.63
N HIS A 210 29.86 11.31 39.93
CA HIS A 210 28.58 11.09 40.61
C HIS A 210 28.52 11.77 41.99
N LEU A 211 29.61 11.71 42.77
CA LEU A 211 29.68 12.43 44.04
C LEU A 211 29.49 13.95 43.86
N LEU A 212 30.16 14.57 42.89
CA LEU A 212 29.99 16.00 42.57
C LEU A 212 28.55 16.35 42.14
N LEU A 213 27.89 15.50 41.34
CA LEU A 213 26.48 15.67 40.99
C LEU A 213 25.55 15.60 42.22
N THR A 214 25.79 14.65 43.14
CA THR A 214 25.01 14.54 44.39
C THR A 214 25.30 15.66 45.41
N PHE A 215 26.40 16.39 45.24
CA PHE A 215 26.71 17.60 46.01
C PHE A 215 26.03 18.84 45.37
N SER A 216 26.15 19.01 44.05
CA SER A 216 25.51 20.08 43.28
C SER A 216 24.00 20.13 43.52
N THR A 217 23.33 18.99 43.51
CA THR A 217 21.87 18.87 43.71
C THR A 217 21.40 19.15 45.14
N LYS A 218 22.29 19.38 46.11
CA LYS A 218 21.95 19.70 47.52
C LYS A 218 22.15 21.17 47.88
N GLN A 219 22.52 22.04 46.94
CA GLN A 219 22.71 23.47 47.24
C GLN A 219 21.38 24.25 47.25
N PRO A 220 21.22 25.28 48.12
CA PRO A 220 19.98 26.05 48.26
C PRO A 220 19.42 26.65 46.96
N ARG A 221 20.31 27.05 46.04
CA ARG A 221 19.93 27.63 44.74
C ARG A 221 19.39 26.60 43.74
N PHE A 222 19.70 25.31 43.91
CA PHE A 222 19.01 24.20 43.22
C PHE A 222 17.76 23.75 43.98
N ILE A 223 17.74 23.85 45.31
CA ILE A 223 16.52 23.61 46.14
C ILE A 223 15.43 24.65 45.82
N ALA A 224 15.79 25.84 45.33
CA ALA A 224 14.83 26.80 44.78
C ALA A 224 14.01 26.27 43.57
N MET A 225 14.47 25.21 42.89
CA MET A 225 13.67 24.49 41.88
C MET A 225 12.79 23.38 42.47
N GLU A 226 12.99 22.94 43.71
CA GLU A 226 12.18 21.86 44.33
C GLU A 226 10.75 22.32 44.69
N ASN A 227 10.45 23.61 44.56
CA ASN A 227 9.08 24.16 44.57
C ASN A 227 8.33 24.02 43.23
N CYS A 228 8.90 23.38 42.20
CA CYS A 228 8.25 23.21 40.88
C CYS A 228 7.88 21.75 40.55
N THR A 229 6.81 21.29 41.19
CA THR A 229 5.89 20.21 40.75
C THR A 229 6.36 18.76 40.71
N ASP A 230 5.47 17.89 41.18
CA ASP A 230 5.49 16.43 41.09
C ASP A 230 5.70 15.92 39.64
N ILE A 231 6.55 14.89 39.48
CA ILE A 231 6.83 14.22 38.20
C ILE A 231 5.55 13.62 37.60
N ALA A 232 4.62 13.14 38.43
CA ALA A 232 3.32 12.66 37.98
C ALA A 232 2.47 13.79 37.37
N LEU A 233 2.52 15.00 37.94
CA LEU A 233 1.82 16.17 37.41
C LEU A 233 2.48 16.65 36.10
N ALA A 234 3.81 16.60 35.98
CA ALA A 234 4.52 16.89 34.74
C ALA A 234 4.14 15.89 33.63
N LEU A 235 4.13 14.58 33.93
CA LEU A 235 3.65 13.56 32.97
C LEU A 235 2.18 13.74 32.59
N SER A 236 1.32 14.13 33.53
CA SER A 236 -0.09 14.42 33.24
C SER A 236 -0.23 15.57 32.24
N ARG A 237 0.47 16.68 32.47
CA ARG A 237 0.47 17.85 31.55
C ARG A 237 1.08 17.52 30.19
N ALA A 238 2.14 16.72 30.15
CA ALA A 238 2.73 16.25 28.90
C ALA A 238 1.74 15.37 28.11
N SER A 239 1.03 14.46 28.80
CA SER A 239 0.01 13.61 28.18
C SER A 239 -1.20 14.41 27.70
N GLU A 240 -1.62 15.42 28.46
CA GLU A 240 -2.70 16.34 28.11
C GLU A 240 -2.34 17.17 26.86
N ALA A 241 -1.13 17.75 26.79
CA ALA A 241 -0.67 18.49 25.62
C ALA A 241 -0.63 17.63 24.35
N VAL A 242 -0.12 16.39 24.44
CA VAL A 242 -0.10 15.45 23.30
C VAL A 242 -1.50 14.97 22.91
N GLN A 243 -2.39 14.75 23.88
CA GLN A 243 -3.78 14.41 23.61
C GLN A 243 -4.52 15.58 22.94
N ASN A 244 -4.31 16.81 23.39
CA ASN A 244 -4.88 18.01 22.78
C ASN A 244 -4.40 18.22 21.34
N LEU A 245 -3.14 17.92 21.03
CA LEU A 245 -2.60 17.93 19.66
C LEU A 245 -3.29 16.88 18.77
N ILE A 246 -3.43 15.64 19.25
CA ILE A 246 -4.08 14.55 18.50
C ILE A 246 -5.58 14.84 18.31
N GLN A 247 -6.25 15.32 19.34
CA GLN A 247 -7.67 15.70 19.28
C GLN A 247 -7.87 16.87 18.31
N PHE A 248 -7.07 17.93 18.41
CA PHE A 248 -7.12 19.05 17.47
C PHE A 248 -6.95 18.58 16.02
N ARG A 249 -5.98 17.71 15.76
CA ARG A 249 -5.77 17.12 14.42
C ARG A 249 -6.98 16.33 13.93
N SER A 250 -7.53 15.43 14.74
CA SER A 250 -8.60 14.51 14.34
C SER A 250 -10.00 15.12 14.39
N GLN A 251 -10.21 16.25 15.09
CA GLN A 251 -11.50 16.94 15.22
C GLN A 251 -11.52 18.34 14.59
N PHE A 252 -10.45 18.76 13.90
CA PHE A 252 -10.31 20.09 13.27
C PHE A 252 -11.49 20.51 12.37
N VAL A 253 -12.15 19.53 11.74
CA VAL A 253 -13.21 19.74 10.75
C VAL A 253 -14.62 19.55 11.37
N ASN A 254 -14.71 19.20 12.65
CA ASN A 254 -15.96 18.78 13.30
C ASN A 254 -17.03 19.87 13.36
N GLU A 255 -16.68 21.09 13.78
CA GLU A 255 -17.61 22.24 13.87
C GLU A 255 -18.30 22.50 12.52
N MET A 256 -17.54 22.40 11.43
CA MET A 256 -18.01 22.59 10.06
C MET A 256 -18.90 21.42 9.60
N VAL A 257 -18.54 20.18 9.94
CA VAL A 257 -19.37 18.98 9.69
C VAL A 257 -20.73 19.05 10.37
N GLU A 258 -20.78 19.54 11.62
CA GLU A 258 -22.03 19.73 12.38
C GLU A 258 -22.87 20.89 11.80
N GLN A 259 -22.26 22.03 11.48
CA GLN A 259 -22.93 23.18 10.85
C GLN A 259 -23.60 22.83 9.52
N TYR A 260 -22.93 22.04 8.68
CA TYR A 260 -23.39 21.71 7.33
C TYR A 260 -24.13 20.36 7.23
N ASP A 261 -24.20 19.58 8.31
CA ASP A 261 -24.77 18.21 8.36
C ASP A 261 -24.24 17.33 7.22
N ILE A 262 -22.91 17.29 7.06
CA ILE A 262 -22.22 16.61 5.94
C ILE A 262 -22.46 15.08 5.97
N PHE A 263 -22.77 14.52 7.13
CA PHE A 263 -23.01 13.08 7.30
C PHE A 263 -24.48 12.66 7.15
N SER A 264 -25.42 13.60 7.02
CA SER A 264 -26.84 13.35 6.74
C SER A 264 -27.07 12.43 5.54
N GLU A 265 -28.07 11.55 5.64
CA GLU A 265 -28.54 10.73 4.52
C GLU A 265 -29.63 11.45 3.68
N ASN A 266 -30.13 12.59 4.16
CA ASN A 266 -31.29 13.30 3.58
C ASN A 266 -30.96 14.23 2.39
N ASP A 267 -29.71 14.25 1.90
CA ASP A 267 -29.19 15.05 0.77
C ASP A 267 -29.48 16.58 0.78
N GLN A 268 -30.05 17.14 1.86
CA GLN A 268 -30.45 18.56 1.96
C GLN A 268 -29.31 19.54 1.65
N LEU A 269 -28.07 19.18 2.02
CA LEU A 269 -26.86 19.93 1.73
C LEU A 269 -26.61 20.05 0.21
N TRP A 270 -26.72 18.95 -0.54
CA TRP A 270 -26.45 18.91 -1.98
C TRP A 270 -27.59 19.53 -2.81
N ASN A 271 -28.82 19.48 -2.27
CA ASN A 271 -30.01 20.10 -2.87
C ASN A 271 -29.95 21.64 -2.86
N SER A 272 -29.43 22.27 -1.80
CA SER A 272 -29.34 23.73 -1.71
C SER A 272 -28.03 24.27 -2.30
N SER A 273 -28.10 25.05 -3.39
CA SER A 273 -26.90 25.66 -3.98
C SER A 273 -26.24 26.68 -3.03
N GLU A 274 -27.04 27.51 -2.36
CA GLU A 274 -26.57 28.46 -1.34
C GLU A 274 -25.81 27.78 -0.19
N ARG A 275 -26.37 26.70 0.39
CA ARG A 275 -25.71 25.95 1.48
C ARG A 275 -24.41 25.29 1.02
N LEU A 276 -24.35 24.82 -0.24
CA LEU A 276 -23.14 24.25 -0.83
C LEU A 276 -22.06 25.31 -1.11
N ASP A 277 -22.42 26.48 -1.63
CA ASP A 277 -21.45 27.55 -1.92
C ASP A 277 -20.92 28.19 -0.61
N ASN A 278 -21.77 28.35 0.41
CA ASN A 278 -21.33 28.74 1.75
C ASN A 278 -20.37 27.69 2.35
N LEU A 279 -20.68 26.40 2.21
CA LEU A 279 -19.78 25.30 2.60
C LEU A 279 -18.42 25.38 1.89
N ILE A 280 -18.40 25.59 0.57
CA ILE A 280 -17.16 25.73 -0.21
C ILE A 280 -16.31 26.90 0.31
N VAL A 281 -16.95 28.04 0.57
CA VAL A 281 -16.30 29.25 1.08
C VAL A 281 -15.72 29.04 2.49
N ASP A 282 -16.44 28.35 3.38
CA ASP A 282 -15.96 28.06 4.74
C ASP A 282 -14.88 26.97 4.76
N VAL A 283 -14.98 25.94 3.92
CA VAL A 283 -13.96 24.90 3.77
C VAL A 283 -12.64 25.49 3.25
N ARG A 284 -12.67 26.42 2.28
CA ARG A 284 -11.47 27.15 1.84
C ARG A 284 -10.80 27.88 3.04
N LYS A 285 -11.52 28.79 3.70
CA LYS A 285 -11.02 29.54 4.89
C LYS A 285 -10.43 28.62 5.97
N LEU A 286 -11.10 27.49 6.23
CA LEU A 286 -10.70 26.53 7.25
C LEU A 286 -9.39 25.82 6.87
N PHE A 287 -9.21 25.45 5.60
CA PHE A 287 -7.98 24.79 5.13
C PHE A 287 -6.82 25.77 4.92
N ASP A 288 -7.08 27.01 4.50
CA ASP A 288 -6.08 28.07 4.41
C ASP A 288 -5.35 28.29 5.77
N CYS A 289 -6.10 28.25 6.88
CA CYS A 289 -5.54 28.40 8.22
C CYS A 289 -5.19 27.07 8.95
N LYS A 290 -5.50 25.90 8.35
CA LYS A 290 -5.27 24.57 8.95
C LYS A 290 -3.81 24.36 9.32
N ALA A 291 -2.90 24.55 8.35
CA ALA A 291 -1.46 24.34 8.54
C ALA A 291 -0.88 25.28 9.61
N GLU A 292 -1.29 26.55 9.64
CA GLU A 292 -0.80 27.52 10.62
C GLU A 292 -1.31 27.23 12.04
N ARG A 293 -2.62 26.93 12.19
CA ARG A 293 -3.20 26.57 13.49
C ARG A 293 -2.59 25.26 14.02
N MET A 294 -2.42 24.25 13.17
CA MET A 294 -1.79 22.98 13.54
C MET A 294 -0.32 23.16 13.93
N ARG A 295 0.44 23.98 13.20
CA ARG A 295 1.82 24.35 13.56
C ARG A 295 1.88 25.02 14.94
N LYS A 296 0.97 25.96 15.24
CA LYS A 296 0.90 26.63 16.56
C LYS A 296 0.62 25.65 17.71
N VAL A 297 -0.33 24.72 17.56
CA VAL A 297 -0.62 23.69 18.57
C VAL A 297 0.57 22.72 18.74
N PHE A 298 1.25 22.37 17.65
CA PHE A 298 2.46 21.54 17.66
C PHE A 298 3.63 22.21 18.39
N GLU A 299 3.93 23.46 18.05
CA GLU A 299 4.99 24.24 18.70
C GLU A 299 4.71 24.47 20.18
N ALA A 300 3.45 24.72 20.57
CA ALA A 300 3.02 24.75 21.97
C ALA A 300 3.23 23.40 22.69
N THR A 301 2.96 22.28 22.00
CA THR A 301 3.17 20.94 22.54
C THR A 301 4.66 20.62 22.72
N LEU A 302 5.49 20.90 21.70
CA LEU A 302 6.94 20.68 21.75
C LEU A 302 7.65 21.61 22.76
N THR A 303 7.20 22.86 22.92
CA THR A 303 7.75 23.77 23.95
C THR A 303 7.36 23.31 25.36
N THR A 304 6.12 22.85 25.56
CA THR A 304 5.67 22.23 26.82
C THR A 304 6.52 21.01 27.18
N LEU A 305 6.78 20.11 26.22
CA LEU A 305 7.64 18.93 26.44
C LEU A 305 9.09 19.31 26.76
N LYS A 306 9.69 20.26 26.01
CA LYS A 306 11.06 20.75 26.25
C LYS A 306 11.23 21.40 27.62
N GLN A 307 10.23 22.14 28.11
CA GLN A 307 10.27 22.73 29.46
C GLN A 307 10.30 21.67 30.57
N MET A 308 9.75 20.47 30.33
CA MET A 308 9.68 19.39 31.31
C MET A 308 10.89 18.43 31.24
N GLU A 309 11.62 18.39 30.13
CA GLU A 309 12.77 17.49 29.92
C GLU A 309 13.79 17.47 31.07
N PRO A 310 14.21 18.61 31.67
CA PRO A 310 15.16 18.61 32.79
C PRO A 310 14.68 17.87 34.04
N LEU A 311 13.38 17.85 34.31
CA LEU A 311 12.79 17.17 35.48
C LEU A 311 13.01 15.65 35.39
N PHE A 312 12.96 15.09 34.17
CA PHE A 312 13.11 13.67 33.95
C PHE A 312 14.53 13.15 34.18
N ALA A 313 15.55 13.98 34.41
CA ALA A 313 16.87 13.51 34.80
C ALA A 313 16.85 12.64 36.08
N ARG A 314 16.10 13.07 37.11
CA ARG A 314 15.97 12.39 38.42
C ARG A 314 14.85 11.32 38.45
N ALA A 315 14.01 11.22 37.42
CA ALA A 315 12.87 10.31 37.36
C ALA A 315 13.26 8.81 37.23
N SER A 316 12.32 7.90 37.49
CA SER A 316 12.47 6.45 37.30
C SER A 316 12.55 6.06 35.82
N SER A 317 12.98 4.82 35.54
CA SER A 317 13.03 4.30 34.16
C SER A 317 11.64 4.27 33.50
N LEU A 318 10.57 3.97 34.25
CA LEU A 318 9.22 3.92 33.71
C LEU A 318 8.70 5.33 33.34
N GLU A 319 8.98 6.33 34.16
CA GLU A 319 8.63 7.73 33.88
C GLU A 319 9.44 8.30 32.71
N LYS A 320 10.74 8.01 32.66
CA LYS A 320 11.62 8.32 31.51
C LYS A 320 11.11 7.69 30.23
N SER A 321 10.69 6.41 30.28
CA SER A 321 10.09 5.73 29.14
C SER A 321 8.79 6.41 28.68
N LYS A 322 7.87 6.71 29.60
CA LYS A 322 6.62 7.44 29.31
C LYS A 322 6.86 8.81 28.69
N PHE A 323 7.81 9.60 29.21
CA PHE A 323 8.15 10.91 28.65
C PHE A 323 8.75 10.78 27.23
N CYS A 324 9.66 9.82 27.02
CA CYS A 324 10.23 9.56 25.68
C CYS A 324 9.15 9.08 24.70
N TYR A 325 8.21 8.25 25.14
CA TYR A 325 7.05 7.82 24.36
C TYR A 325 6.17 8.99 23.94
N LEU A 326 5.82 9.88 24.88
CA LEU A 326 5.01 11.07 24.60
C LEU A 326 5.69 12.02 23.60
N ASN A 327 7.02 12.18 23.67
CA ASN A 327 7.77 12.94 22.67
C ASN A 327 7.72 12.27 21.28
N GLY A 328 7.90 10.95 21.22
CA GLY A 328 7.78 10.17 19.97
C GLY A 328 6.38 10.29 19.35
N LYS A 329 5.34 10.13 20.17
CA LYS A 329 3.92 10.25 19.77
C LYS A 329 3.55 11.65 19.32
N ALA A 330 4.07 12.70 19.97
CA ALA A 330 3.88 14.09 19.55
C ALA A 330 4.43 14.32 18.13
N LEU A 331 5.62 13.79 17.84
CA LEU A 331 6.25 13.89 16.52
C LEU A 331 5.54 13.02 15.46
N ASN A 332 5.07 11.83 15.83
CA ASN A 332 4.21 11.00 14.98
C ASN A 332 2.82 11.62 14.74
N ALA A 333 2.32 12.53 15.59
CA ALA A 333 0.97 13.05 15.44
C ALA A 333 0.74 13.75 14.07
N ILE A 334 1.79 14.33 13.49
CA ILE A 334 1.73 15.14 12.27
C ILE A 334 2.37 14.43 11.07
N GLN A 335 1.84 14.71 9.87
CA GLN A 335 2.46 14.36 8.59
C GLN A 335 3.29 15.55 8.09
N SER A 336 4.43 15.27 7.44
CA SER A 336 5.31 16.28 6.81
C SER A 336 4.52 17.30 5.99
N ASP A 337 3.59 16.79 5.19
CA ASP A 337 2.88 17.51 4.14
C ASP A 337 1.85 18.50 4.69
N MET A 338 1.35 18.28 5.93
CA MET A 338 0.48 19.24 6.62
C MET A 338 1.24 20.44 7.22
N LEU A 339 2.56 20.39 7.31
CA LEU A 339 3.42 21.50 7.69
C LEU A 339 4.14 22.05 6.45
N GLN A 340 3.43 22.83 5.63
CA GLN A 340 4.04 23.50 4.46
C GLN A 340 5.41 24.11 4.80
N PRO A 341 6.48 23.76 4.06
CA PRO A 341 7.82 24.24 4.35
C PRO A 341 7.95 25.72 4.01
N ALA A 342 8.11 26.54 5.05
CA ALA A 342 8.56 27.91 4.89
C ALA A 342 10.06 27.91 4.50
N ALA A 343 10.33 27.71 3.21
CA ALA A 343 11.64 27.85 2.57
C ALA A 343 12.76 26.88 3.01
N CYS A 344 12.47 25.59 3.28
CA CYS A 344 13.51 24.55 3.34
C CYS A 344 13.02 23.18 2.86
N GLU A 345 13.70 22.59 1.87
CA GLU A 345 13.33 21.31 1.23
C GLU A 345 13.88 20.07 1.97
N THR A 346 14.54 20.22 3.11
CA THR A 346 15.32 19.12 3.76
C THR A 346 14.72 18.55 5.04
N ASP A 347 13.69 19.15 5.64
CA ASP A 347 13.27 18.81 7.02
C ASP A 347 12.13 17.77 7.14
N CYS A 348 11.50 17.35 6.03
CA CYS A 348 10.36 16.40 6.09
C CYS A 348 10.75 15.05 6.72
N THR A 349 12.00 14.60 6.54
CA THR A 349 12.54 13.38 7.16
C THR A 349 13.10 13.60 8.58
N ALA A 350 13.28 14.86 9.01
CA ALA A 350 13.86 15.19 10.31
C ALA A 350 12.90 14.84 11.45
N TRP A 351 11.60 15.16 11.33
CA TRP A 351 10.62 14.89 12.38
C TRP A 351 10.34 13.39 12.58
N THR A 352 10.22 12.63 11.49
CA THR A 352 10.01 11.18 11.55
C THR A 352 11.24 10.42 12.05
N SER A 353 12.45 10.86 11.72
CA SER A 353 13.68 10.27 12.28
C SER A 353 13.90 10.67 13.74
N GLN A 354 13.51 11.88 14.15
CA GLN A 354 13.50 12.30 15.55
C GLN A 354 12.45 11.52 16.37
N ALA A 355 11.30 11.17 15.80
CA ALA A 355 10.32 10.28 16.43
C ALA A 355 10.94 8.90 16.71
N VAL A 356 11.58 8.27 15.71
CA VAL A 356 12.31 6.99 15.87
C VAL A 356 13.36 7.08 16.98
N LEU A 357 14.11 8.19 17.07
CA LEU A 357 15.10 8.39 18.14
C LEU A 357 14.46 8.41 19.53
N TRP A 358 13.35 9.14 19.71
CA TRP A 358 12.63 9.20 20.98
C TRP A 358 11.96 7.88 21.37
N LEU A 359 11.36 7.18 20.41
CA LEU A 359 10.73 5.87 20.63
C LEU A 359 11.77 4.79 20.94
N THR A 360 12.93 4.82 20.27
CA THR A 360 14.08 3.97 20.62
C THR A 360 14.62 4.26 22.02
N ARG A 361 14.64 5.53 22.46
CA ARG A 361 14.96 5.89 23.86
C ARG A 361 13.89 5.35 24.84
N ALA A 362 12.60 5.46 24.51
CA ALA A 362 11.51 4.93 25.33
C ALA A 362 11.65 3.42 25.56
N LEU A 363 11.97 2.67 24.50
CA LEU A 363 12.20 1.23 24.52
C LEU A 363 13.49 0.82 25.24
N LYS A 364 14.56 1.64 25.21
CA LYS A 364 15.75 1.43 26.05
C LYS A 364 15.43 1.52 27.55
N PHE A 365 14.47 2.36 27.94
CA PHE A 365 14.04 2.49 29.34
C PHE A 365 12.94 1.48 29.76
N ASN A 366 12.11 1.01 28.82
CA ASN A 366 11.15 -0.08 29.01
C ASN A 366 10.91 -0.86 27.70
N PRO A 367 11.57 -2.01 27.49
CA PRO A 367 11.35 -2.85 26.30
C PRO A 367 9.95 -3.47 26.21
N GLN A 368 9.20 -3.49 27.32
CA GLN A 368 7.84 -4.04 27.43
C GLN A 368 6.75 -2.98 27.18
N CYS A 369 7.08 -1.85 26.57
CA CYS A 369 6.12 -0.82 26.21
C CYS A 369 5.51 -1.11 24.82
N ALA A 370 4.38 -1.82 24.77
CA ALA A 370 3.72 -2.20 23.51
C ALA A 370 3.37 -0.98 22.63
N ASP A 371 2.85 0.09 23.24
CA ASP A 371 2.50 1.33 22.53
C ASP A 371 3.74 1.96 21.85
N SER A 372 4.92 1.90 22.49
CA SER A 372 6.16 2.43 21.91
C SER A 372 6.66 1.59 20.72
N TRP A 373 6.39 0.28 20.70
CA TRP A 373 6.64 -0.55 19.52
C TRP A 373 5.63 -0.28 18.39
N CYS A 374 4.38 0.06 18.72
CA CYS A 374 3.37 0.44 17.73
C CYS A 374 3.72 1.79 17.07
N GLU A 375 3.97 2.83 17.85
CA GLU A 375 4.41 4.14 17.35
C GLU A 375 5.71 4.03 16.51
N LEU A 376 6.66 3.18 16.93
CA LEU A 376 7.92 2.96 16.18
C LEU A 376 7.64 2.29 14.82
N GLY A 377 6.74 1.31 14.80
CA GLY A 377 6.30 0.67 13.57
C GLY A 377 5.63 1.67 12.61
N GLU A 378 4.81 2.58 13.14
CA GLU A 378 4.21 3.65 12.35
C GLU A 378 5.26 4.62 11.79
N SER A 379 6.26 5.04 12.58
CA SER A 379 7.36 5.86 12.07
C SER A 379 8.14 5.18 10.94
N CYS A 380 8.46 3.89 11.07
CA CYS A 380 9.14 3.10 10.03
C CYS A 380 8.29 2.93 8.77
N TRP A 381 6.97 2.73 8.93
CA TRP A 381 6.03 2.57 7.82
C TRP A 381 5.94 3.87 6.99
N ARG A 382 5.79 5.02 7.66
CA ARG A 382 5.81 6.35 7.00
C ARG A 382 7.13 6.67 6.31
N GLN A 383 8.26 6.17 6.82
CA GLN A 383 9.57 6.30 6.17
C GLN A 383 9.75 5.36 4.96
N GLY A 384 8.73 4.60 4.56
CA GLY A 384 8.80 3.66 3.43
C GLY A 384 9.44 2.31 3.76
N HIS A 385 9.55 1.93 5.03
CA HIS A 385 10.16 0.67 5.50
C HIS A 385 9.11 -0.31 6.08
N PRO A 386 8.14 -0.80 5.27
CA PRO A 386 7.01 -1.61 5.76
C PRO A 386 7.45 -2.95 6.37
N ALA A 387 8.57 -3.53 5.92
CA ALA A 387 9.10 -4.77 6.47
C ALA A 387 9.59 -4.61 7.93
N GLU A 388 10.18 -3.45 8.25
CA GLU A 388 10.61 -3.12 9.62
C GLU A 388 9.40 -2.79 10.49
N ALA A 389 8.46 -2.01 9.95
CA ALA A 389 7.19 -1.71 10.61
C ALA A 389 6.42 -2.99 11.03
N ILE A 390 6.27 -3.94 10.12
CA ILE A 390 5.65 -5.25 10.38
C ILE A 390 6.37 -6.01 11.49
N ASN A 391 7.70 -5.94 11.56
CA ASN A 391 8.46 -6.53 12.67
C ASN A 391 8.17 -5.81 14.00
N HIS A 392 8.08 -4.48 14.02
CA HIS A 392 7.78 -3.70 15.22
C HIS A 392 6.35 -3.92 15.73
N PHE A 393 5.33 -3.89 14.87
CA PHE A 393 3.97 -4.26 15.25
C PHE A 393 3.89 -5.70 15.78
N ARG A 394 4.63 -6.65 15.18
CA ARG A 394 4.75 -8.03 15.68
C ARG A 394 5.52 -8.14 17.00
N GLN A 395 6.34 -7.16 17.43
CA GLN A 395 6.85 -7.11 18.81
C GLN A 395 5.79 -6.56 19.77
N ALA A 396 5.07 -5.49 19.39
CA ALA A 396 3.96 -4.93 20.17
C ALA A 396 2.93 -6.00 20.54
N LEU A 397 2.53 -6.83 19.56
CA LEU A 397 1.57 -7.92 19.75
C LEU A 397 2.10 -9.13 20.53
N LYS A 398 3.42 -9.35 20.64
CA LYS A 398 3.98 -10.36 21.57
C LYS A 398 3.90 -9.91 23.02
N ILE A 399 3.97 -8.60 23.25
CA ILE A 399 3.91 -7.98 24.58
C ILE A 399 2.44 -7.83 25.02
N ALA A 400 1.59 -7.34 24.12
CA ALA A 400 0.16 -7.14 24.34
C ALA A 400 -0.66 -7.66 23.14
N PRO A 401 -1.04 -8.96 23.12
CA PRO A 401 -1.79 -9.56 22.01
C PRO A 401 -3.12 -8.87 21.68
N SER A 402 -3.74 -8.23 22.67
CA SER A 402 -5.01 -7.50 22.53
C SER A 402 -4.86 -6.01 22.19
N HIS A 403 -3.67 -5.55 21.79
CA HIS A 403 -3.42 -4.14 21.46
C HIS A 403 -4.05 -3.79 20.10
N VAL A 404 -5.25 -3.22 20.15
CA VAL A 404 -6.11 -2.93 18.98
C VAL A 404 -5.40 -2.14 17.89
N ASP A 405 -4.63 -1.11 18.25
CA ASP A 405 -3.96 -0.25 17.28
C ASP A 405 -2.84 -1.00 16.55
N ALA A 406 -2.06 -1.83 17.26
CA ALA A 406 -1.05 -2.69 16.64
C ALA A 406 -1.67 -3.79 15.76
N LEU A 407 -2.85 -4.32 16.11
CA LEU A 407 -3.61 -5.24 15.24
C LEU A 407 -4.06 -4.52 13.96
N CYS A 408 -4.57 -3.28 14.08
CA CYS A 408 -5.00 -2.45 12.95
C CYS A 408 -3.83 -2.08 12.03
N GLN A 409 -2.75 -1.54 12.58
CA GLN A 409 -1.57 -1.10 11.81
C GLN A 409 -0.84 -2.28 11.14
N LEU A 410 -0.71 -3.44 11.81
CA LEU A 410 -0.18 -4.65 11.18
C LEU A 410 -1.10 -5.15 10.06
N SER A 411 -2.42 -5.16 10.30
CA SER A 411 -3.40 -5.49 9.28
C SER A 411 -3.28 -4.58 8.05
N MET A 412 -3.12 -3.27 8.23
CA MET A 412 -2.91 -2.30 7.15
C MET A 412 -1.59 -2.54 6.38
N ALA A 413 -0.46 -2.63 7.07
CA ALA A 413 0.85 -2.80 6.45
C ALA A 413 0.96 -4.10 5.63
N LEU A 414 0.35 -5.21 6.10
CA LEU A 414 0.34 -6.49 5.38
C LEU A 414 -0.36 -6.43 4.01
N ARG A 415 -1.35 -5.55 3.80
CA ARG A 415 -2.07 -5.42 2.51
C ARG A 415 -1.33 -4.57 1.48
N GLN A 416 -0.28 -3.87 1.90
CA GLN A 416 0.57 -3.06 1.03
C GLN A 416 1.83 -3.79 0.56
N LEU A 417 2.18 -4.92 1.20
CA LEU A 417 3.20 -5.81 0.67
C LEU A 417 2.73 -6.42 -0.66
N PRO A 418 3.62 -6.61 -1.65
CA PRO A 418 3.32 -7.44 -2.80
C PRO A 418 3.05 -8.88 -2.33
N SER A 419 1.92 -9.47 -2.74
CA SER A 419 1.72 -10.91 -2.58
C SER A 419 2.84 -11.66 -3.30
N SER A 420 3.47 -12.62 -2.63
CA SER A 420 4.57 -13.44 -3.18
C SER A 420 4.11 -14.39 -4.30
N ALA A 421 2.80 -14.59 -4.44
CA ALA A 421 2.16 -15.48 -5.40
C ALA A 421 2.24 -14.96 -6.87
N GLN A 422 3.45 -14.90 -7.42
CA GLN A 422 3.70 -14.85 -8.87
C GLN A 422 4.78 -15.87 -9.24
N PRO A 423 4.41 -17.09 -9.69
CA PRO A 423 5.38 -18.01 -10.30
C PRO A 423 5.88 -17.36 -11.60
N SER A 424 7.14 -16.94 -11.61
CA SER A 424 7.75 -16.18 -12.70
C SER A 424 7.85 -17.00 -13.98
N ALA A 425 6.88 -16.80 -14.88
CA ALA A 425 6.80 -17.49 -16.16
C ALA A 425 7.83 -16.97 -17.19
N ASN A 426 9.12 -17.15 -16.91
CA ASN A 426 10.21 -17.33 -17.88
C ASN A 426 11.56 -17.51 -17.17
N HIS A 427 12.14 -18.71 -17.23
CA HIS A 427 13.27 -18.99 -18.12
C HIS A 427 13.47 -20.50 -18.27
N GLY A 428 13.87 -20.95 -19.46
CA GLY A 428 14.04 -22.38 -19.76
C GLY A 428 15.43 -22.93 -19.41
N THR A 429 15.53 -24.26 -19.43
CA THR A 429 16.78 -25.05 -19.49
C THR A 429 17.82 -24.81 -18.39
N SER A 430 17.72 -25.60 -17.32
CA SER A 430 18.85 -26.36 -16.79
C SER A 430 18.34 -27.65 -16.14
N THR A 431 19.16 -28.70 -16.18
CA THR A 431 18.81 -30.07 -15.74
C THR A 431 19.76 -30.55 -14.65
N ALA A 432 19.23 -31.36 -13.72
CA ALA A 432 19.88 -31.82 -12.49
C ALA A 432 20.13 -30.70 -11.44
N SER A 433 20.23 -31.00 -10.14
CA SER A 433 20.25 -32.31 -9.46
C SER A 433 19.26 -32.40 -8.27
N VAL A 434 19.22 -33.55 -7.60
CA VAL A 434 18.20 -33.92 -6.58
C VAL A 434 18.81 -33.93 -5.16
N ASN A 435 17.98 -33.65 -4.16
CA ASN A 435 18.13 -33.82 -2.68
C ASN A 435 18.25 -32.53 -1.86
N GLN A 436 17.10 -31.96 -1.44
CA GLN A 436 16.88 -31.52 -0.05
C GLN A 436 15.44 -31.88 0.38
N SER A 437 15.23 -32.07 1.69
CA SER A 437 14.01 -32.67 2.26
C SER A 437 12.85 -31.67 2.42
N PRO A 438 11.58 -32.11 2.43
CA PRO A 438 10.43 -31.24 2.66
C PRO A 438 10.37 -30.80 4.13
N SER A 439 10.89 -29.60 4.42
CA SER A 439 10.60 -28.87 5.66
C SER A 439 9.57 -27.77 5.37
N SER A 440 8.65 -27.54 6.31
CA SER A 440 7.38 -26.87 6.03
C SER A 440 7.46 -25.34 6.01
N ALA A 441 7.94 -24.78 4.90
CA ALA A 441 7.70 -23.38 4.55
C ALA A 441 6.25 -23.22 4.04
N VAL A 442 5.30 -23.07 4.97
CA VAL A 442 3.97 -22.54 4.62
C VAL A 442 4.15 -21.04 4.38
N GLU A 443 4.08 -20.62 3.11
CA GLU A 443 3.92 -19.19 2.80
C GLU A 443 2.61 -18.71 3.44
N LYS A 444 2.74 -17.89 4.48
CA LYS A 444 1.60 -17.22 5.10
C LYS A 444 1.10 -16.13 4.17
N ASP A 445 0.00 -16.39 3.50
CA ASP A 445 -0.76 -15.40 2.75
C ASP A 445 -1.07 -14.17 3.64
N HIS A 446 -0.40 -13.06 3.34
CA HIS A 446 -0.46 -11.81 4.09
C HIS A 446 -1.86 -11.18 4.08
N LEU A 447 -2.70 -11.48 3.08
CA LEU A 447 -4.07 -10.97 2.99
C LEU A 447 -5.00 -11.76 3.93
N THR A 448 -4.81 -13.07 4.06
CA THR A 448 -5.51 -13.86 5.09
C THR A 448 -5.06 -13.50 6.51
N GLU A 449 -3.76 -13.24 6.72
CA GLU A 449 -3.23 -12.75 8.01
C GLU A 449 -3.82 -11.37 8.35
N SER A 450 -3.85 -10.45 7.39
CA SER A 450 -4.46 -9.12 7.54
C SER A 450 -5.94 -9.17 7.94
N LEU A 451 -6.74 -10.03 7.28
CA LEU A 451 -8.17 -10.17 7.57
C LEU A 451 -8.44 -10.80 8.95
N GLN A 452 -7.59 -11.74 9.38
CA GLN A 452 -7.66 -12.32 10.73
C GLN A 452 -7.39 -11.24 11.80
N LEU A 453 -6.30 -10.47 11.65
CA LEU A 453 -5.93 -9.39 12.56
C LEU A 453 -7.00 -8.29 12.65
N ALA A 454 -7.64 -7.92 11.53
CA ALA A 454 -8.74 -6.95 11.54
C ALA A 454 -9.98 -7.48 12.29
N HIS A 455 -10.30 -8.77 12.13
CA HIS A 455 -11.35 -9.42 12.93
C HIS A 455 -10.99 -9.49 14.43
N GLU A 456 -9.72 -9.66 14.78
CA GLU A 456 -9.24 -9.65 16.17
C GLU A 456 -9.29 -8.26 16.80
N ALA A 457 -8.91 -7.21 16.06
CA ALA A 457 -9.05 -5.81 16.50
C ALA A 457 -10.50 -5.48 16.87
N VAL A 458 -11.45 -5.83 15.99
CA VAL A 458 -12.89 -5.65 16.21
C VAL A 458 -13.44 -6.53 17.36
N ARG A 459 -12.90 -7.73 17.58
CA ARG A 459 -13.26 -8.57 18.73
C ARG A 459 -12.81 -7.97 20.06
N HIS A 460 -11.64 -7.32 20.09
CA HIS A 460 -11.10 -6.69 21.30
C HIS A 460 -11.75 -5.32 21.61
N SER A 461 -12.14 -4.55 20.60
CA SER A 461 -12.87 -3.28 20.79
C SER A 461 -13.96 -3.10 19.73
N PRO A 462 -15.16 -3.67 19.92
CA PRO A 462 -16.26 -3.58 18.95
C PRO A 462 -16.88 -2.18 18.84
N THR A 463 -16.50 -1.26 19.72
CA THR A 463 -16.88 0.16 19.70
C THR A 463 -15.88 1.06 18.97
N ASN A 464 -14.67 0.58 18.64
CA ASN A 464 -13.67 1.34 17.90
C ASN A 464 -14.03 1.34 16.39
N GLY A 465 -14.40 2.51 15.85
CA GLY A 465 -14.77 2.64 14.44
C GLY A 465 -13.61 2.40 13.48
N HIS A 466 -12.40 2.79 13.86
CA HIS A 466 -11.20 2.63 13.04
C HIS A 466 -10.88 1.14 12.86
N ALA A 467 -11.07 0.30 13.88
CA ALA A 467 -10.98 -1.16 13.75
C ALA A 467 -12.00 -1.72 12.74
N TRP A 468 -13.24 -1.23 12.74
CA TRP A 468 -14.26 -1.57 11.74
C TRP A 468 -13.93 -1.04 10.33
N SER A 469 -13.33 0.15 10.22
CA SER A 469 -12.80 0.72 8.97
C SER A 469 -11.70 -0.17 8.39
N VAL A 470 -10.72 -0.57 9.21
CA VAL A 470 -9.65 -1.51 8.82
C VAL A 470 -10.19 -2.89 8.43
N LEU A 471 -11.25 -3.37 9.08
CA LEU A 471 -11.94 -4.61 8.66
C LEU A 471 -12.68 -4.45 7.33
N GLY A 472 -13.35 -3.32 7.09
CA GLY A 472 -13.93 -2.99 5.78
C GLY A 472 -12.87 -2.95 4.68
N ASN A 473 -11.75 -2.28 4.94
CA ASN A 473 -10.59 -2.21 4.05
C ASN A 473 -10.03 -3.62 3.75
N ALA A 474 -9.86 -4.47 4.77
CA ALA A 474 -9.37 -5.84 4.60
C ALA A 474 -10.32 -6.70 3.75
N LEU A 475 -11.63 -6.66 4.05
CA LEU A 475 -12.65 -7.37 3.28
C LEU A 475 -12.72 -6.86 1.83
N LEU A 476 -12.51 -5.56 1.60
CA LEU A 476 -12.42 -4.99 0.25
C LEU A 476 -11.18 -5.51 -0.50
N THR A 477 -10.04 -5.70 0.16
CA THR A 477 -8.86 -6.31 -0.47
C THR A 477 -9.09 -7.78 -0.82
N THR A 478 -9.62 -8.58 0.11
CA THR A 478 -9.97 -9.99 -0.13
C THR A 478 -11.04 -10.14 -1.21
N TYR A 479 -11.96 -9.17 -1.34
CA TYR A 479 -12.93 -9.14 -2.45
C TYR A 479 -12.23 -9.06 -3.82
N PHE A 480 -11.25 -8.16 -3.99
CA PHE A 480 -10.55 -8.01 -5.27
C PHE A 480 -9.59 -9.15 -5.59
N GLU A 481 -9.00 -9.78 -4.58
CA GLU A 481 -8.23 -11.02 -4.75
C GLU A 481 -9.13 -12.18 -5.21
N HIS A 482 -10.22 -12.43 -4.48
CA HIS A 482 -11.17 -13.52 -4.79
C HIS A 482 -12.19 -13.15 -5.89
N PHE A 483 -11.97 -12.05 -6.62
CA PHE A 483 -12.76 -11.69 -7.80
C PHE A 483 -12.35 -12.51 -9.03
N ALA A 484 -11.12 -13.05 -9.04
CA ALA A 484 -10.70 -14.10 -9.97
C ALA A 484 -11.55 -15.38 -9.80
N PRO A 485 -11.74 -16.19 -10.87
CA PRO A 485 -12.94 -17.00 -11.01
C PRO A 485 -13.00 -18.21 -10.07
N THR A 486 -13.75 -18.07 -8.97
CA THR A 486 -14.36 -19.24 -8.31
C THR A 486 -15.51 -19.74 -9.18
N ALA A 487 -15.52 -21.02 -9.51
CA ALA A 487 -16.55 -21.62 -10.35
C ALA A 487 -17.95 -21.46 -9.73
N LEU A 488 -18.97 -21.30 -10.59
CA LEU A 488 -20.38 -21.33 -10.21
C LEU A 488 -20.66 -22.56 -9.31
N PRO A 489 -21.43 -22.40 -8.21
CA PRO A 489 -21.71 -23.51 -7.31
C PRO A 489 -22.36 -24.65 -8.09
N SER A 490 -21.80 -25.85 -7.98
CA SER A 490 -22.38 -27.03 -8.60
C SER A 490 -23.78 -27.27 -8.02
N VAL A 491 -24.75 -27.55 -8.90
CA VAL A 491 -26.10 -27.95 -8.49
C VAL A 491 -25.99 -29.37 -7.91
N ALA A 492 -25.74 -29.43 -6.60
CA ALA A 492 -25.63 -30.68 -5.87
C ALA A 492 -26.95 -31.47 -5.99
N GLY A 493 -26.86 -32.64 -6.62
CA GLY A 493 -28.03 -33.49 -6.85
C GLY A 493 -28.61 -34.03 -5.54
N SER A 494 -29.94 -34.05 -5.49
CA SER A 494 -30.79 -34.79 -4.55
C SER A 494 -30.10 -35.91 -3.76
N GLN A 495 -30.01 -35.71 -2.44
CA GLN A 495 -30.02 -36.78 -1.45
C GLN A 495 -31.09 -36.51 -0.39
N SER A 496 -31.65 -37.59 0.16
CA SER A 496 -32.94 -37.59 0.85
C SER A 496 -32.82 -37.89 2.35
N GLY A 497 -33.58 -37.16 3.17
CA GLY A 497 -34.13 -37.67 4.43
C GLY A 497 -33.78 -36.89 5.70
N ALA A 498 -34.83 -36.52 6.45
CA ALA A 498 -34.90 -36.37 7.92
C ALA A 498 -34.00 -35.31 8.61
N GLU A 499 -34.46 -34.50 9.59
CA GLU A 499 -35.77 -34.34 10.26
C GLU A 499 -36.06 -32.86 10.62
N ARG A 500 -37.34 -32.55 10.93
CA ARG A 500 -37.89 -31.55 11.92
C ARG A 500 -37.29 -30.12 11.98
N GLN A 501 -38.05 -29.05 11.69
CA GLN A 501 -39.07 -28.37 12.55
C GLN A 501 -38.49 -27.77 13.86
N GLN A 502 -38.86 -26.58 14.35
CA GLN A 502 -39.63 -25.40 13.85
C GLN A 502 -39.35 -24.23 14.84
N ALA A 503 -39.63 -22.94 14.60
CA ALA A 503 -40.23 -22.25 13.44
C ALA A 503 -39.28 -21.12 12.94
N ASN A 504 -39.57 -19.83 12.73
CA ASN A 504 -40.78 -18.97 12.86
C ASN A 504 -40.78 -17.86 11.78
N SER A 505 -41.82 -17.01 11.71
CA SER A 505 -42.11 -16.18 10.51
C SER A 505 -41.86 -14.67 10.62
N GLU A 506 -41.12 -14.14 9.64
CA GLU A 506 -41.25 -12.76 9.12
C GLU A 506 -40.98 -12.79 7.59
N THR A 507 -41.36 -11.76 6.84
CA THR A 507 -41.50 -11.80 5.36
C THR A 507 -40.22 -12.10 4.58
N THR A 508 -39.99 -13.37 4.25
CA THR A 508 -38.88 -13.80 3.39
C THR A 508 -39.19 -13.63 1.91
N GLN A 509 -38.56 -12.64 1.26
CA GLN A 509 -38.22 -12.73 -0.17
C GLN A 509 -37.30 -13.96 -0.41
N PRO A 510 -37.23 -14.52 -1.64
CA PRO A 510 -36.38 -15.67 -1.92
C PRO A 510 -34.90 -15.33 -1.74
N VAL A 511 -34.32 -15.73 -0.60
CA VAL A 511 -32.93 -15.46 -0.23
C VAL A 511 -32.00 -16.14 -1.23
N GLN A 512 -31.34 -15.32 -2.05
CA GLN A 512 -30.36 -15.78 -3.04
C GLN A 512 -29.19 -16.48 -2.36
N ALA A 513 -28.70 -17.56 -2.97
CA ALA A 513 -27.46 -18.22 -2.57
C ALA A 513 -26.24 -17.40 -3.02
N ALA A 514 -26.07 -16.20 -2.43
CA ALA A 514 -25.04 -15.22 -2.78
C ALA A 514 -23.65 -15.86 -2.88
N THR A 515 -22.85 -15.42 -3.85
CA THR A 515 -21.49 -15.93 -4.09
C THR A 515 -20.55 -15.63 -2.91
N SER A 516 -19.41 -16.32 -2.86
CA SER A 516 -18.30 -15.98 -1.95
C SER A 516 -17.96 -14.48 -1.99
N SER A 517 -17.77 -13.93 -3.19
CA SER A 517 -17.46 -12.51 -3.42
C SER A 517 -18.59 -11.56 -2.97
N GLN A 518 -19.86 -11.86 -3.26
CA GLN A 518 -21.00 -11.06 -2.77
C GLN A 518 -21.13 -11.08 -1.24
N ARG A 519 -20.82 -12.21 -0.58
CA ARG A 519 -20.77 -12.30 0.89
C ARG A 519 -19.62 -11.49 1.49
N ILE A 520 -18.49 -11.40 0.81
CA ILE A 520 -17.37 -10.56 1.25
C ILE A 520 -17.75 -9.07 1.11
N MET A 521 -18.32 -8.65 -0.02
CA MET A 521 -18.70 -7.24 -0.24
C MET A 521 -19.84 -6.78 0.70
N SER A 522 -20.87 -7.60 0.93
CA SER A 522 -21.92 -7.27 1.90
C SER A 522 -21.38 -7.14 3.34
N ARG A 523 -20.40 -7.96 3.74
CA ARG A 523 -19.68 -7.79 5.02
C ARG A 523 -18.81 -6.53 5.04
N CYS A 524 -18.16 -6.17 3.93
CA CYS A 524 -17.37 -4.95 3.78
C CYS A 524 -18.24 -3.70 3.99
N ILE A 525 -19.39 -3.62 3.30
CA ILE A 525 -20.36 -2.52 3.43
C ILE A 525 -20.92 -2.47 4.87
N ALA A 526 -21.25 -3.62 5.48
CA ALA A 526 -21.70 -3.67 6.87
C ALA A 526 -20.61 -3.21 7.87
N ALA A 527 -19.34 -3.54 7.63
CA ALA A 527 -18.22 -3.07 8.44
C ALA A 527 -18.07 -1.53 8.35
N TYR A 528 -18.13 -0.95 7.15
CA TYR A 528 -18.12 0.51 6.99
C TYR A 528 -19.36 1.18 7.60
N ALA A 529 -20.54 0.55 7.54
CA ALA A 529 -21.76 1.07 8.18
C ALA A 529 -21.69 1.05 9.72
N GLN A 530 -20.93 0.09 10.30
CA GLN A 530 -20.64 0.08 11.73
C GLN A 530 -19.53 1.07 12.10
N ALA A 531 -18.50 1.23 11.27
CA ALA A 531 -17.44 2.24 11.43
C ALA A 531 -17.98 3.68 11.42
N ALA A 532 -18.97 3.96 10.56
CA ALA A 532 -19.61 5.27 10.43
C ALA A 532 -20.29 5.80 11.71
N LYS A 533 -20.47 4.96 12.74
CA LYS A 533 -21.10 5.33 14.01
C LYS A 533 -20.13 5.98 15.00
N ASP A 534 -18.83 5.86 14.75
CA ASP A 534 -17.79 6.56 15.49
C ASP A 534 -17.44 7.86 14.76
N LEU A 535 -17.62 8.98 15.44
CA LEU A 535 -17.37 10.32 14.90
C LEU A 535 -15.90 10.51 14.51
N CYS A 536 -14.94 9.96 15.26
CA CYS A 536 -13.51 10.11 14.95
C CYS A 536 -13.16 9.42 13.63
N THR A 537 -13.74 8.24 13.38
CA THR A 537 -13.60 7.51 12.11
C THR A 537 -14.38 8.17 10.98
N ALA A 538 -15.57 8.71 11.26
CA ALA A 538 -16.37 9.42 10.27
C ALA A 538 -15.70 10.71 9.78
N LEU A 539 -14.81 11.34 10.56
CA LEU A 539 -14.01 12.50 10.15
C LEU A 539 -12.79 12.14 9.28
N GLU A 540 -12.45 10.86 9.09
CA GLU A 540 -11.36 10.45 8.20
C GLU A 540 -11.78 10.54 6.70
N PRO A 541 -11.07 11.28 5.83
CA PRO A 541 -11.39 11.33 4.39
C PRO A 541 -11.16 9.97 3.71
N ASN A 542 -10.11 9.24 4.12
CA ASN A 542 -9.77 7.91 3.62
C ASN A 542 -10.90 6.89 3.79
N PHE A 543 -11.62 6.96 4.93
CA PHE A 543 -12.75 6.10 5.23
C PHE A 543 -13.89 6.28 4.21
N HIS A 544 -14.31 7.52 3.94
CA HIS A 544 -15.37 7.77 2.95
C HIS A 544 -14.91 7.47 1.52
N PHE A 545 -13.64 7.65 1.19
CA PHE A 545 -13.11 7.27 -0.13
C PHE A 545 -13.20 5.76 -0.37
N ASN A 546 -12.68 4.94 0.55
CA ASN A 546 -12.72 3.47 0.44
C ASN A 546 -14.15 2.91 0.53
N ARG A 547 -15.02 3.54 1.33
CA ARG A 547 -16.46 3.26 1.36
C ARG A 547 -17.13 3.60 0.02
N GLY A 548 -16.74 4.70 -0.62
CA GLY A 548 -17.18 5.08 -1.96
C GLY A 548 -16.78 4.05 -3.02
N ILE A 549 -15.53 3.57 -2.99
CA ILE A 549 -15.06 2.49 -3.87
C ILE A 549 -15.89 1.20 -3.68
N ALA A 550 -16.23 0.81 -2.44
CA ALA A 550 -17.08 -0.36 -2.21
C ALA A 550 -18.49 -0.19 -2.81
N TRP A 551 -19.11 0.99 -2.70
CA TRP A 551 -20.39 1.29 -3.36
C TRP A 551 -20.26 1.35 -4.89
N HIS A 552 -19.16 1.88 -5.42
CA HIS A 552 -18.89 1.97 -6.86
C HIS A 552 -18.86 0.61 -7.55
N TYR A 553 -18.21 -0.38 -6.93
CA TYR A 553 -18.17 -1.76 -7.43
C TYR A 553 -19.44 -2.57 -7.16
N GLN A 554 -20.42 -2.01 -6.45
CA GLN A 554 -21.81 -2.49 -6.40
C GLN A 554 -22.75 -1.59 -7.20
N ASP A 555 -22.22 -0.70 -8.05
CA ASP A 555 -22.95 0.14 -8.99
C ASP A 555 -24.03 1.07 -8.36
N MET A 556 -23.93 1.24 -7.04
CA MET A 556 -24.72 2.18 -6.22
C MET A 556 -24.15 3.60 -6.35
N TYR A 557 -24.21 4.16 -7.57
CA TYR A 557 -23.50 5.39 -7.92
C TYR A 557 -23.83 6.58 -7.03
N ALA A 558 -25.09 6.77 -6.60
CA ALA A 558 -25.46 7.83 -5.67
C ALA A 558 -24.73 7.71 -4.31
N ASN A 559 -24.56 6.49 -3.77
CA ASN A 559 -23.83 6.26 -2.52
C ASN A 559 -22.32 6.41 -2.68
N SER A 560 -21.79 6.07 -3.87
CA SER A 560 -20.42 6.36 -4.26
C SER A 560 -20.15 7.87 -4.27
N LEU A 561 -20.99 8.63 -4.99
CA LEU A 561 -20.90 10.09 -5.08
C LEU A 561 -21.03 10.76 -3.71
N ARG A 562 -22.05 10.42 -2.91
CA ARG A 562 -22.19 10.94 -1.53
C ARG A 562 -20.94 10.71 -0.68
N SER A 563 -20.30 9.54 -0.81
CA SER A 563 -19.10 9.22 -0.03
C SER A 563 -17.85 9.96 -0.54
N TRP A 564 -17.66 10.08 -1.86
CA TRP A 564 -16.56 10.89 -2.40
C TRP A 564 -16.75 12.39 -2.15
N LEU A 565 -17.98 12.91 -2.23
CA LEU A 565 -18.32 14.29 -1.85
C LEU A 565 -17.93 14.58 -0.39
N ARG A 566 -18.25 13.68 0.55
CA ARG A 566 -17.80 13.77 1.94
C ARG A 566 -16.28 13.77 2.06
N ALA A 567 -15.57 12.90 1.34
CA ALA A 567 -14.11 12.87 1.33
C ALA A 567 -13.51 14.19 0.81
N ILE A 568 -14.09 14.80 -0.24
CA ILE A 568 -13.66 16.10 -0.80
C ILE A 568 -13.84 17.24 0.21
N CYS A 569 -14.93 17.24 0.98
CA CYS A 569 -15.15 18.24 2.04
C CYS A 569 -14.27 18.04 3.28
N LEU A 570 -13.85 16.80 3.56
CA LEU A 570 -12.94 16.45 4.66
C LEU A 570 -11.46 16.63 4.31
N ASP A 571 -11.09 16.56 3.02
CA ASP A 571 -9.77 16.96 2.52
C ASP A 571 -9.83 17.48 1.06
N PRO A 572 -9.90 18.81 0.86
CA PRO A 572 -9.87 19.44 -0.46
C PRO A 572 -8.50 19.38 -1.15
N GLN A 573 -7.41 19.07 -0.45
CA GLN A 573 -6.08 18.96 -1.08
C GLN A 573 -5.89 17.58 -1.74
N TRP A 574 -6.60 16.57 -1.26
CA TRP A 574 -6.57 15.23 -1.84
C TRP A 574 -7.40 15.13 -3.13
N CYS A 575 -6.73 14.99 -4.27
CA CYS A 575 -7.38 14.97 -5.59
C CYS A 575 -8.07 13.63 -5.95
N ALA A 576 -7.66 12.51 -5.37
CA ALA A 576 -8.14 11.18 -5.80
C ALA A 576 -9.67 10.97 -5.69
N PRO A 577 -10.37 11.45 -4.63
CA PRO A 577 -11.83 11.45 -4.58
C PRO A 577 -12.48 12.26 -5.71
N ARG A 578 -11.92 13.44 -6.05
CA ARG A 578 -12.40 14.27 -7.18
C ARG A 578 -12.22 13.54 -8.51
N THR A 579 -11.04 12.98 -8.77
CA THR A 579 -10.75 12.22 -9.99
C THR A 579 -11.65 10.97 -10.13
N CYS A 580 -12.09 10.35 -9.03
CA CYS A 580 -13.06 9.26 -9.08
C CYS A 580 -14.48 9.76 -9.35
N ALA A 581 -14.92 10.83 -8.68
CA ALA A 581 -16.22 11.45 -8.89
C ALA A 581 -16.39 11.99 -10.32
N LEU A 582 -15.42 12.74 -10.85
CA LEU A 582 -15.44 13.24 -12.23
C LEU A 582 -15.54 12.13 -13.27
N ARG A 583 -14.75 11.05 -13.13
CA ARG A 583 -14.80 9.92 -14.07
C ARG A 583 -16.16 9.22 -14.08
N LEU A 584 -16.79 9.09 -12.90
CA LEU A 584 -18.14 8.56 -12.79
C LEU A 584 -19.19 9.51 -13.41
N VAL A 585 -19.13 10.81 -13.13
CA VAL A 585 -20.01 11.83 -13.76
C VAL A 585 -19.85 11.82 -15.29
N GLN A 586 -18.61 11.73 -15.79
CA GLN A 586 -18.33 11.64 -17.23
C GLN A 586 -18.92 10.38 -17.86
N PHE A 587 -18.79 9.23 -17.21
CA PHE A 587 -19.42 7.99 -17.68
C PHE A 587 -20.94 8.11 -17.73
N ILE A 588 -21.58 8.65 -16.68
CA ILE A 588 -23.04 8.86 -16.60
C ILE A 588 -23.54 9.75 -17.74
N LEU A 589 -22.91 10.91 -17.96
CA LEU A 589 -23.36 11.87 -18.98
C LEU A 589 -23.11 11.37 -20.41
N GLU A 590 -22.01 10.67 -20.67
CA GLU A 590 -21.76 10.02 -21.97
C GLU A 590 -22.73 8.85 -22.23
N LEU A 591 -23.14 8.12 -21.19
CA LEU A 591 -24.15 7.07 -21.30
C LEU A 591 -25.52 7.65 -21.71
N VAL A 592 -26.01 8.66 -20.98
CA VAL A 592 -27.30 9.32 -21.27
C VAL A 592 -27.29 9.91 -22.68
N HIS A 593 -26.23 10.66 -23.02
CA HIS A 593 -26.04 11.21 -24.36
C HIS A 593 -26.06 10.15 -25.45
N GLY A 594 -25.36 9.03 -25.27
CA GLY A 594 -25.31 7.93 -26.23
C GLY A 594 -26.66 7.23 -26.41
N VAL A 595 -27.41 7.01 -25.32
CA VAL A 595 -28.75 6.40 -25.37
C VAL A 595 -29.74 7.31 -26.10
N ASP A 596 -29.79 8.59 -25.74
CA ASP A 596 -30.75 9.51 -26.32
C ASP A 596 -30.37 9.96 -27.74
N GLN A 597 -29.08 9.98 -28.10
CA GLN A 597 -28.65 10.08 -29.50
C GLN A 597 -29.17 8.90 -30.31
N LEU A 598 -29.01 7.67 -29.83
CA LEU A 598 -29.49 6.49 -30.55
C LEU A 598 -31.01 6.47 -30.71
N ARG A 599 -31.76 6.80 -29.64
CA ARG A 599 -33.22 6.95 -29.71
C ARG A 599 -33.65 7.98 -30.77
N ARG A 600 -32.99 9.14 -30.85
CA ARG A 600 -33.25 10.16 -31.88
C ARG A 600 -32.87 9.70 -33.29
N GLU A 601 -31.71 9.09 -33.48
CA GLU A 601 -31.26 8.58 -34.80
C GLU A 601 -32.12 7.40 -35.30
N LEU A 602 -32.78 6.65 -34.42
CA LEU A 602 -33.72 5.57 -34.77
C LEU A 602 -35.14 6.09 -35.05
N ASN A 603 -35.66 6.99 -34.20
CA ASN A 603 -37.01 7.52 -34.33
C ASN A 603 -37.14 8.58 -35.44
N GLY A 604 -36.03 9.17 -35.90
CA GLY A 604 -35.98 10.11 -37.03
C GLY A 604 -36.55 11.51 -36.76
N THR A 605 -36.97 11.79 -35.53
CA THR A 605 -37.59 13.06 -35.13
C THR A 605 -36.55 14.08 -34.66
N CYS A 606 -36.26 15.07 -35.52
CA CYS A 606 -35.63 16.32 -35.08
C CYS A 606 -36.71 17.34 -34.71
N THR A 607 -36.92 17.56 -33.41
CA THR A 607 -37.71 18.68 -32.89
C THR A 607 -36.87 19.95 -32.97
N GLY A 608 -36.95 20.67 -34.09
CA GLY A 608 -36.49 22.05 -34.17
C GLY A 608 -37.37 22.95 -33.29
N VAL A 609 -36.76 23.92 -32.61
CA VAL A 609 -37.49 24.87 -31.74
C VAL A 609 -38.43 25.73 -32.58
N ALA A 610 -39.70 25.83 -32.17
CA ALA A 610 -40.66 26.76 -32.76
C ALA A 610 -40.43 28.18 -32.21
N GLY A 611 -40.29 29.17 -33.10
CA GLY A 611 -39.91 30.54 -32.76
C GLY A 611 -40.20 31.53 -33.90
N ASP A 612 -41.47 31.54 -34.32
CA ASP A 612 -42.18 32.53 -35.15
C ASP A 612 -41.48 33.31 -36.30
N ALA A 613 -41.98 33.02 -37.50
CA ALA A 613 -42.35 33.96 -38.56
C ALA A 613 -41.30 34.89 -39.22
N TYR A 614 -40.94 34.55 -40.46
CA TYR A 614 -41.30 35.38 -41.65
C TYR A 614 -41.32 34.51 -42.93
N HIS A 615 -41.91 35.00 -44.02
CA HIS A 615 -42.18 34.20 -45.24
C HIS A 615 -40.93 33.82 -46.06
N GLY A 616 -40.85 32.58 -46.53
CA GLY A 616 -39.87 32.08 -47.51
C GLY A 616 -40.27 30.73 -48.12
N ALA A 617 -39.91 30.49 -49.38
CA ALA A 617 -40.37 29.35 -50.20
C ALA A 617 -39.83 27.97 -49.76
N HIS A 618 -40.46 26.91 -50.30
CA HIS A 618 -40.13 25.49 -50.08
C HIS A 618 -38.63 25.13 -50.11
N GLU A 619 -38.12 24.56 -49.01
CA GLU A 619 -37.13 23.47 -49.06
C GLU A 619 -37.53 22.35 -48.08
N GLU A 620 -37.53 21.10 -48.56
CA GLU A 620 -37.59 19.93 -47.67
C GLU A 620 -36.20 19.69 -47.07
N HIS A 621 -35.95 20.17 -45.85
CA HIS A 621 -34.72 19.85 -45.11
C HIS A 621 -34.66 18.36 -44.71
N LYS A 622 -34.22 17.54 -45.67
CA LYS A 622 -33.97 16.10 -45.49
C LYS A 622 -32.78 15.89 -44.58
N LEU A 623 -33.04 15.29 -43.41
CA LEU A 623 -32.02 14.67 -42.55
C LEU A 623 -31.06 13.80 -43.37
N PRO A 624 -29.74 13.84 -43.13
CA PRO A 624 -28.77 13.10 -43.93
C PRO A 624 -28.97 11.59 -43.79
N MET A 625 -29.45 10.97 -44.88
CA MET A 625 -29.76 9.54 -45.03
C MET A 625 -28.62 8.55 -44.72
N SER A 626 -27.41 9.05 -44.44
CA SER A 626 -26.24 8.24 -44.08
C SER A 626 -26.30 7.69 -42.64
N HIS A 627 -26.82 8.45 -41.66
CA HIS A 627 -26.81 8.05 -40.24
C HIS A 627 -27.82 6.92 -39.96
N THR A 628 -29.08 7.11 -40.33
CA THR A 628 -30.12 6.08 -40.14
C THR A 628 -29.86 4.81 -40.96
N LYS A 629 -29.08 4.91 -42.05
CA LYS A 629 -28.56 3.75 -42.78
C LYS A 629 -27.44 3.03 -41.99
N ARG A 630 -26.48 3.78 -41.45
CA ARG A 630 -25.36 3.24 -40.65
C ARG A 630 -25.83 2.44 -39.42
N LEU A 631 -26.93 2.85 -38.77
CA LEU A 631 -27.54 2.08 -37.67
C LEU A 631 -28.23 0.81 -38.17
N ARG A 632 -28.99 0.90 -39.28
CA ARG A 632 -29.61 -0.29 -39.91
C ARG A 632 -28.58 -1.31 -40.40
N ASP A 633 -27.45 -0.87 -40.96
CA ASP A 633 -26.29 -1.72 -41.31
C ASP A 633 -25.63 -2.36 -40.07
N LEU A 634 -25.79 -1.76 -38.89
CA LEU A 634 -25.29 -2.28 -37.62
C LEU A 634 -26.27 -3.32 -37.02
N ILE A 635 -27.57 -3.08 -37.08
CA ILE A 635 -28.62 -4.00 -36.57
C ILE A 635 -28.82 -5.21 -37.51
N ALA A 636 -28.71 -5.06 -38.82
CA ALA A 636 -29.11 -6.07 -39.80
C ALA A 636 -28.56 -7.51 -39.57
N PRO A 637 -27.29 -7.73 -39.13
CA PRO A 637 -26.80 -9.07 -38.81
C PRO A 637 -27.48 -9.75 -37.61
N LEU A 638 -28.20 -9.00 -36.77
CA LEU A 638 -29.03 -9.52 -35.68
C LEU A 638 -30.44 -9.92 -36.12
N ALA A 639 -30.86 -9.61 -37.35
CA ALA A 639 -32.20 -9.96 -37.86
C ALA A 639 -32.63 -11.44 -37.70
N PRO A 640 -31.73 -12.47 -37.70
CA PRO A 640 -32.10 -13.84 -37.37
C PRO A 640 -32.73 -14.02 -35.97
N CYS A 641 -32.41 -13.14 -35.01
CA CYS A 641 -33.00 -13.13 -33.67
C CYS A 641 -34.51 -12.84 -33.71
N LEU A 642 -34.95 -11.86 -34.50
CA LEU A 642 -36.38 -11.53 -34.63
C LEU A 642 -37.19 -12.68 -35.23
N HIS A 643 -36.63 -13.38 -36.23
CA HIS A 643 -37.25 -14.55 -36.84
C HIS A 643 -37.40 -15.72 -35.85
N LEU A 644 -36.48 -15.86 -34.89
CA LEU A 644 -36.56 -16.86 -33.83
C LEU A 644 -37.68 -16.51 -32.83
N LEU A 645 -37.75 -15.25 -32.39
CA LEU A 645 -38.78 -14.78 -31.46
C LEU A 645 -40.20 -14.89 -32.05
N ALA A 646 -40.38 -14.56 -33.34
CA ALA A 646 -41.66 -14.71 -34.03
C ALA A 646 -42.17 -16.17 -34.00
N LEU A 647 -41.28 -17.15 -34.24
CA LEU A 647 -41.62 -18.59 -34.22
C LEU A 647 -41.96 -19.15 -32.82
N VAL A 648 -41.61 -18.41 -31.75
CA VAL A 648 -42.01 -18.71 -30.36
C VAL A 648 -43.37 -18.08 -30.07
N ASN A 649 -43.54 -16.80 -30.39
CA ASN A 649 -44.77 -16.04 -30.13
C ASN A 649 -45.99 -16.58 -30.89
N ASP A 650 -45.79 -17.17 -32.07
CA ASP A 650 -46.83 -17.87 -32.87
C ASP A 650 -47.56 -19.00 -32.13
N ARG A 651 -47.04 -19.46 -30.98
CA ARG A 651 -47.73 -20.46 -30.12
C ARG A 651 -48.61 -19.84 -29.02
N GLY A 652 -48.46 -18.55 -28.74
CA GLY A 652 -49.06 -17.89 -27.57
C GLY A 652 -50.59 -17.75 -27.59
N HIS A 653 -51.23 -17.99 -28.73
CA HIS A 653 -52.67 -17.81 -28.92
C HIS A 653 -53.51 -19.10 -28.80
N SER A 654 -52.93 -20.25 -28.41
CA SER A 654 -53.65 -21.54 -28.43
C SER A 654 -53.79 -22.27 -27.09
N GLU A 655 -52.93 -22.04 -26.10
CA GLU A 655 -52.95 -22.80 -24.84
C GLU A 655 -52.81 -21.90 -23.60
N GLN A 656 -53.95 -21.47 -23.05
CA GLN A 656 -54.04 -21.01 -21.65
C GLN A 656 -54.34 -22.20 -20.74
N LEU A 657 -53.33 -22.98 -20.36
CA LEU A 657 -53.35 -23.88 -19.18
C LEU A 657 -51.95 -24.48 -18.90
N GLU A 658 -51.78 -25.03 -17.69
CA GLU A 658 -50.61 -25.78 -17.19
C GLU A 658 -49.23 -25.09 -17.09
N LEU A 659 -49.02 -24.38 -15.96
CA LEU A 659 -47.70 -24.30 -15.35
C LEU A 659 -47.27 -25.71 -14.87
N SER A 660 -46.32 -26.37 -15.56
CA SER A 660 -45.31 -27.27 -14.96
C SER A 660 -44.45 -28.02 -15.99
N ALA A 661 -44.94 -28.24 -17.21
CA ALA A 661 -44.26 -29.06 -18.21
C ALA A 661 -43.07 -28.34 -18.86
N ALA A 662 -41.86 -28.88 -18.68
CA ALA A 662 -40.65 -28.38 -19.33
C ALA A 662 -40.64 -28.74 -20.84
N VAL A 663 -41.23 -27.88 -21.67
CA VAL A 663 -41.25 -28.01 -23.13
C VAL A 663 -39.83 -28.14 -23.67
N LYS A 664 -39.59 -29.17 -24.50
CA LYS A 664 -38.24 -29.46 -25.02
C LYS A 664 -37.86 -28.46 -26.13
N PRO A 665 -36.75 -27.71 -25.99
CA PRO A 665 -36.31 -26.70 -26.96
C PRO A 665 -35.88 -27.29 -28.31
N THR A 666 -35.77 -28.62 -28.41
CA THR A 666 -35.50 -29.33 -29.67
C THR A 666 -36.55 -29.05 -30.75
N THR A 667 -37.80 -28.75 -30.40
CA THR A 667 -38.90 -28.55 -31.38
C THR A 667 -38.85 -27.23 -32.14
N GLU A 668 -38.16 -26.21 -31.63
CA GLU A 668 -38.04 -24.90 -32.30
C GLU A 668 -37.02 -24.95 -33.44
N SER A 669 -35.93 -25.69 -33.23
CA SER A 669 -34.84 -25.86 -34.20
C SER A 669 -35.28 -26.44 -35.56
N SER A 670 -36.40 -27.19 -35.60
CA SER A 670 -36.86 -27.86 -36.82
C SER A 670 -37.57 -26.95 -37.82
N LYS A 671 -38.27 -25.90 -37.37
CA LYS A 671 -38.98 -24.94 -38.23
C LYS A 671 -38.03 -23.99 -38.99
N LEU A 672 -36.85 -23.72 -38.44
CA LEU A 672 -35.85 -22.84 -39.03
C LEU A 672 -35.11 -23.53 -40.19
N THR A 673 -34.82 -22.79 -41.26
CA THR A 673 -33.94 -23.28 -42.34
C THR A 673 -32.51 -23.52 -41.84
N GLY A 674 -31.74 -24.35 -42.54
CA GLY A 674 -30.34 -24.62 -42.19
C GLY A 674 -29.45 -23.35 -42.21
N GLN A 675 -29.75 -22.39 -43.09
CA GLN A 675 -29.04 -21.10 -43.11
C GLN A 675 -29.38 -20.25 -41.87
N GLN A 676 -30.67 -20.14 -41.50
CA GLN A 676 -31.07 -19.42 -40.29
C GLN A 676 -30.50 -20.07 -39.03
N ARG A 677 -30.51 -21.42 -38.92
CA ARG A 677 -29.85 -22.15 -37.82
C ARG A 677 -28.36 -21.84 -37.73
N SER A 678 -27.64 -21.85 -38.86
CA SER A 678 -26.21 -21.49 -38.88
C SER A 678 -25.98 -20.03 -38.50
N ALA A 679 -26.89 -19.12 -38.84
CA ALA A 679 -26.81 -17.71 -38.46
C ALA A 679 -27.03 -17.51 -36.96
N VAL A 680 -28.13 -18.04 -36.39
CA VAL A 680 -28.42 -17.97 -34.94
C VAL A 680 -27.29 -18.59 -34.11
N THR A 681 -26.73 -19.72 -34.55
CA THR A 681 -25.60 -20.37 -33.86
C THR A 681 -24.34 -19.48 -33.83
N ARG A 682 -24.13 -18.59 -34.81
CA ARG A 682 -23.01 -17.61 -34.79
C ARG A 682 -23.28 -16.39 -33.92
N LEU A 683 -24.53 -16.16 -33.50
CA LEU A 683 -24.91 -15.07 -32.60
C LEU A 683 -24.88 -15.55 -31.14
N LEU A 684 -25.53 -16.69 -30.85
CA LEU A 684 -25.68 -17.23 -29.50
C LEU A 684 -24.59 -18.22 -29.06
N GLY A 685 -23.83 -18.80 -30.00
CA GLY A 685 -22.81 -19.80 -29.70
C GLY A 685 -23.34 -20.96 -28.85
N PRO A 686 -22.69 -21.31 -27.72
CA PRO A 686 -23.08 -22.44 -26.86
C PRO A 686 -24.45 -22.30 -26.18
N TYR A 687 -25.03 -21.10 -26.08
CA TYR A 687 -26.32 -20.89 -25.41
C TYR A 687 -27.53 -21.34 -26.24
N TRP A 688 -27.30 -21.69 -27.51
CA TRP A 688 -28.32 -22.21 -28.43
C TRP A 688 -28.05 -23.66 -28.82
N SER A 689 -29.07 -24.50 -28.80
CA SER A 689 -28.94 -25.89 -29.28
C SER A 689 -29.15 -25.94 -30.80
N PRO A 690 -28.12 -26.29 -31.60
CA PRO A 690 -28.39 -26.71 -32.97
C PRO A 690 -29.26 -27.98 -32.97
N ALA A 691 -29.98 -28.20 -34.07
CA ALA A 691 -30.71 -29.44 -34.29
C ALA A 691 -29.73 -30.63 -34.31
N SER A 692 -30.11 -31.75 -33.70
CA SER A 692 -29.27 -32.95 -33.64
C SER A 692 -28.88 -33.45 -35.03
N GLY A 693 -27.59 -33.39 -35.35
CA GLY A 693 -27.04 -33.84 -36.64
C GLY A 693 -26.51 -32.75 -37.57
N ASP A 694 -26.42 -31.48 -37.16
CA ASP A 694 -25.76 -30.43 -37.97
C ASP A 694 -24.23 -30.39 -37.74
N PRO A 695 -23.41 -30.86 -38.71
CA PRO A 695 -21.96 -30.85 -38.57
C PRO A 695 -21.35 -29.45 -38.75
N ALA A 696 -22.04 -28.51 -39.42
CA ALA A 696 -21.55 -27.16 -39.62
C ALA A 696 -21.60 -26.38 -38.30
N ALA A 697 -22.74 -26.42 -37.61
CA ALA A 697 -22.90 -25.86 -36.26
C ALA A 697 -21.85 -26.41 -35.28
N THR A 698 -21.69 -27.74 -35.25
CA THR A 698 -20.68 -28.40 -34.41
C THR A 698 -19.27 -27.90 -34.72
N SER A 699 -18.90 -27.78 -36.00
CA SER A 699 -17.56 -27.32 -36.42
C SER A 699 -17.26 -25.84 -36.13
N LEU A 700 -18.30 -25.00 -35.99
CA LEU A 700 -18.18 -23.59 -35.60
C LEU A 700 -17.93 -23.46 -34.10
N LEU A 701 -18.60 -24.28 -33.28
CA LEU A 701 -18.41 -24.33 -31.83
C LEU A 701 -17.05 -24.94 -31.43
N THR A 702 -16.49 -25.84 -32.24
CA THR A 702 -15.14 -26.41 -32.01
C THR A 702 -14.00 -25.66 -32.70
N GLY A 703 -14.27 -24.57 -33.44
CA GLY A 703 -13.27 -23.75 -34.14
C GLY A 703 -12.50 -24.46 -35.28
N THR A 704 -12.84 -25.70 -35.63
CA THR A 704 -12.05 -26.55 -36.54
C THR A 704 -12.34 -26.29 -38.02
N ARG A 705 -11.76 -25.23 -38.60
CA ARG A 705 -11.77 -25.02 -40.06
C ARG A 705 -11.01 -26.14 -40.79
N LYS A 706 -11.72 -26.95 -41.59
CA LYS A 706 -11.11 -27.93 -42.51
C LYS A 706 -10.44 -27.24 -43.72
N HIS A 707 -9.22 -26.74 -43.55
CA HIS A 707 -8.37 -26.41 -44.70
C HIS A 707 -7.98 -27.69 -45.45
N LYS A 708 -8.23 -27.73 -46.77
CA LYS A 708 -7.62 -28.72 -47.68
C LYS A 708 -6.15 -28.36 -47.89
N GLY A 709 -5.30 -28.70 -46.93
CA GLY A 709 -3.85 -28.45 -46.93
C GLY A 709 -3.06 -29.64 -46.36
N LYS A 710 -1.75 -29.72 -46.64
CA LYS A 710 -0.91 -30.87 -46.29
C LYS A 710 -0.70 -31.03 -44.78
N ARG A 711 -0.42 -32.27 -44.37
CA ARG A 711 -0.32 -32.78 -42.98
C ARG A 711 0.57 -31.93 -42.07
N GLY A 712 0.05 -31.60 -40.89
CA GLY A 712 0.82 -31.29 -39.69
C GLY A 712 0.00 -31.66 -38.44
N LYS A 713 0.38 -32.73 -37.72
CA LYS A 713 -0.35 -33.19 -36.53
C LYS A 713 0.16 -32.48 -35.28
N SER A 714 -0.43 -31.33 -34.93
CA SER A 714 -0.47 -30.87 -33.54
C SER A 714 -1.87 -31.12 -32.98
N ARG A 715 -1.99 -32.05 -32.04
CA ARG A 715 -3.25 -32.42 -31.40
C ARG A 715 -3.51 -31.45 -30.25
N ARG A 716 -3.94 -30.21 -30.57
CA ARG A 716 -4.49 -29.30 -29.56
C ARG A 716 -5.56 -30.06 -28.77
N SER A 717 -5.39 -30.12 -27.45
CA SER A 717 -6.41 -30.58 -26.53
C SER A 717 -7.66 -29.72 -26.68
N LEU A 718 -8.82 -30.26 -26.32
CA LEU A 718 -10.00 -29.41 -26.13
C LEU A 718 -9.67 -28.39 -25.02
N PRO A 719 -10.12 -27.13 -25.11
CA PRO A 719 -10.23 -26.31 -23.91
C PRO A 719 -11.13 -27.04 -22.90
N PRO A 720 -10.92 -26.87 -21.58
CA PRO A 720 -11.82 -27.43 -20.59
C PRO A 720 -13.25 -26.96 -20.87
N SER A 721 -14.22 -27.85 -20.69
CA SER A 721 -15.63 -27.60 -20.99
C SER A 721 -16.14 -26.36 -20.25
N CYS A 722 -16.68 -25.38 -20.98
CA CYS A 722 -17.40 -24.27 -20.37
C CYS A 722 -18.48 -24.83 -19.41
N PRO A 723 -18.52 -24.41 -18.14
CA PRO A 723 -19.41 -24.99 -17.12
C PRO A 723 -20.88 -24.54 -17.26
N LEU A 724 -21.25 -23.98 -18.42
CA LEU A 724 -22.45 -23.18 -18.61
C LEU A 724 -23.56 -24.03 -19.26
N THR A 725 -24.49 -24.45 -18.41
CA THR A 725 -25.85 -24.92 -18.73
C THR A 725 -25.99 -26.08 -19.72
N THR A 726 -26.39 -27.25 -19.21
CA THR A 726 -26.81 -28.42 -20.02
C THR A 726 -28.17 -28.27 -20.71
N ARG A 727 -28.72 -27.06 -20.76
CA ARG A 727 -29.99 -26.68 -21.39
C ARG A 727 -29.77 -25.38 -22.16
N PRO A 728 -30.26 -25.23 -23.40
CA PRO A 728 -30.17 -23.97 -24.12
C PRO A 728 -31.07 -22.91 -23.48
N LEU A 729 -30.77 -21.64 -23.74
CA LEU A 729 -31.39 -20.48 -23.10
C LEU A 729 -32.43 -19.84 -24.02
N GLN A 730 -33.49 -19.26 -23.42
CA GLN A 730 -34.51 -18.54 -24.16
C GLN A 730 -33.98 -17.17 -24.58
N LEU A 731 -34.08 -16.83 -25.87
CA LEU A 731 -33.73 -15.50 -26.36
C LEU A 731 -34.68 -14.44 -25.77
N SER A 732 -34.16 -13.27 -25.45
CA SER A 732 -34.94 -12.08 -25.08
C SER A 732 -34.27 -10.82 -25.62
N LEU A 733 -35.08 -9.82 -25.97
CA LEU A 733 -34.64 -8.48 -26.34
C LEU A 733 -34.29 -7.68 -25.08
N PHE A 734 -33.71 -6.50 -25.23
CA PHE A 734 -33.32 -5.69 -24.06
C PHE A 734 -34.52 -5.14 -23.30
N ASP A 735 -35.58 -4.71 -24.01
CA ASP A 735 -36.82 -4.21 -23.39
C ASP A 735 -37.67 -5.34 -22.76
N ASP A 736 -37.40 -6.61 -23.09
CA ASP A 736 -38.03 -7.79 -22.46
C ASP A 736 -37.39 -8.18 -21.11
N LEU A 737 -36.29 -7.53 -20.71
CA LEU A 737 -35.57 -7.85 -19.47
C LEU A 737 -36.22 -7.17 -18.27
N LYS A 738 -36.25 -7.87 -17.13
CA LYS A 738 -36.68 -7.30 -15.85
C LYS A 738 -35.46 -6.91 -15.02
N VAL A 739 -35.59 -5.86 -14.21
CA VAL A 739 -34.60 -5.51 -13.17
C VAL A 739 -34.36 -6.73 -12.26
N GLY A 740 -33.11 -6.97 -11.91
CA GLY A 740 -32.62 -8.18 -11.27
C GLY A 740 -32.15 -9.26 -12.26
N GLN A 741 -32.16 -10.52 -11.82
CA GLN A 741 -31.53 -11.64 -12.52
C GLN A 741 -32.49 -12.38 -13.46
N ASN A 742 -32.26 -12.28 -14.77
CA ASN A 742 -33.09 -12.91 -15.80
C ASN A 742 -32.66 -14.38 -16.04
N MET A 743 -32.86 -15.25 -15.05
CA MET A 743 -32.52 -16.67 -15.15
C MET A 743 -33.21 -17.38 -16.32
N GLY A 744 -32.51 -18.32 -16.94
CA GLY A 744 -32.98 -19.07 -18.13
C GLY A 744 -32.96 -18.29 -19.45
N LYS A 745 -32.87 -16.95 -19.42
CA LYS A 745 -32.77 -16.09 -20.60
C LYS A 745 -31.33 -15.93 -21.11
N VAL A 746 -31.20 -15.51 -22.36
CA VAL A 746 -30.00 -14.97 -23.02
C VAL A 746 -30.39 -13.77 -23.88
N CYS A 747 -29.62 -12.69 -23.85
CA CYS A 747 -29.81 -11.54 -24.73
C CYS A 747 -28.61 -11.39 -25.69
N VAL A 748 -28.84 -10.75 -26.85
CA VAL A 748 -27.80 -10.49 -27.85
C VAL A 748 -27.88 -9.06 -28.33
N GLY A 749 -26.76 -8.35 -28.27
CA GLY A 749 -26.62 -7.04 -28.88
C GLY A 749 -25.30 -6.88 -29.61
N ARG A 750 -25.15 -5.74 -30.29
CA ARG A 750 -23.97 -5.40 -31.07
C ARG A 750 -23.39 -4.06 -30.63
N VAL A 751 -22.07 -4.02 -30.43
CA VAL A 751 -21.38 -2.86 -29.85
C VAL A 751 -21.43 -1.66 -30.80
N VAL A 752 -22.14 -0.61 -30.38
CA VAL A 752 -22.22 0.67 -31.10
C VAL A 752 -21.02 1.54 -30.78
N ASN A 753 -20.70 1.66 -29.50
CA ASN A 753 -19.62 2.50 -28.99
C ASN A 753 -19.09 1.96 -27.66
N GLN A 754 -17.86 2.35 -27.32
CA GLN A 754 -17.31 2.20 -25.98
C GLN A 754 -17.58 3.49 -25.20
N LEU A 755 -18.01 3.38 -23.94
CA LEU A 755 -18.24 4.50 -23.04
C LEU A 755 -16.99 4.73 -22.17
N PRO A 756 -16.85 5.90 -21.50
CA PRO A 756 -15.71 6.18 -20.64
C PRO A 756 -15.50 5.11 -19.55
N SER A 757 -14.23 4.84 -19.22
CA SER A 757 -13.86 3.97 -18.09
C SER A 757 -13.86 4.76 -16.78
N ASP A 758 -14.86 4.49 -15.94
CA ASP A 758 -14.96 5.03 -14.59
C ASP A 758 -14.10 4.26 -13.56
N SER A 759 -13.68 3.03 -13.89
CA SER A 759 -12.73 2.21 -13.14
C SER A 759 -11.76 1.47 -14.06
N GLU A 760 -10.59 1.08 -13.54
CA GLU A 760 -9.57 0.31 -14.28
C GLU A 760 -9.96 -1.15 -14.55
N LEU A 761 -10.89 -1.72 -13.77
CA LEU A 761 -11.33 -3.11 -13.88
C LEU A 761 -12.68 -3.26 -14.62
N VAL A 762 -13.13 -2.21 -15.31
CA VAL A 762 -14.45 -2.14 -15.93
C VAL A 762 -14.39 -1.63 -17.37
N LEU A 763 -15.05 -2.33 -18.28
CA LEU A 763 -15.31 -1.87 -19.65
C LEU A 763 -16.81 -1.58 -19.80
N ASN A 764 -17.14 -0.30 -20.01
CA ASN A 764 -18.49 0.17 -20.28
C ASN A 764 -18.74 0.21 -21.80
N LEU A 765 -19.83 -0.40 -22.26
CA LEU A 765 -20.21 -0.50 -23.67
C LEU A 765 -21.65 -0.05 -23.88
N LEU A 766 -21.94 0.48 -25.06
CA LEU A 766 -23.30 0.76 -25.52
C LEU A 766 -23.65 -0.19 -26.67
N LEU A 767 -24.67 -1.04 -26.49
CA LEU A 767 -25.11 -2.05 -27.44
C LEU A 767 -26.51 -1.72 -27.98
N LEU A 768 -26.79 -2.18 -29.21
CA LEU A 768 -28.14 -2.28 -29.77
C LEU A 768 -28.52 -3.74 -29.95
N ASP A 769 -29.76 -4.12 -29.66
CA ASP A 769 -30.29 -5.45 -29.98
C ASP A 769 -30.86 -5.54 -31.42
N ALA A 770 -31.65 -6.58 -31.67
CA ALA A 770 -32.24 -6.85 -32.97
C ALA A 770 -33.44 -5.96 -33.33
N GLN A 771 -34.13 -5.34 -32.36
CA GLN A 771 -35.13 -4.30 -32.62
C GLN A 771 -34.49 -2.92 -32.75
N GLY A 772 -33.31 -2.73 -32.16
CA GLY A 772 -32.64 -1.44 -32.07
C GLY A 772 -32.82 -0.78 -30.71
N SER A 773 -33.23 -1.52 -29.68
CA SER A 773 -33.30 -1.00 -28.33
C SER A 773 -31.86 -0.82 -27.79
N PRO A 774 -31.49 0.37 -27.26
CA PRO A 774 -30.15 0.61 -26.72
C PRO A 774 -30.04 0.15 -25.27
N MET A 775 -28.97 -0.58 -24.94
CA MET A 775 -28.68 -1.03 -23.58
C MET A 775 -27.21 -0.78 -23.23
N ALA A 776 -26.99 -0.24 -22.03
CA ALA A 776 -25.67 -0.12 -21.44
C ALA A 776 -25.22 -1.51 -20.94
N VAL A 777 -23.98 -1.91 -21.23
CA VAL A 777 -23.41 -3.15 -20.72
C VAL A 777 -22.11 -2.84 -19.99
N ARG A 778 -22.04 -3.27 -18.73
CA ARG A 778 -20.91 -3.05 -17.83
C ARG A 778 -20.19 -4.36 -17.57
N LEU A 779 -19.00 -4.49 -18.15
CA LEU A 779 -18.18 -5.70 -18.04
C LEU A 779 -17.16 -5.52 -16.93
N CYS A 780 -17.38 -6.18 -15.79
CA CYS A 780 -16.47 -6.17 -14.65
C CYS A 780 -15.33 -7.19 -14.80
N ASN A 781 -14.26 -7.00 -14.02
CA ASN A 781 -13.08 -7.85 -13.94
C ASN A 781 -12.33 -8.06 -15.27
N ILE A 782 -12.27 -7.04 -16.11
CA ILE A 782 -11.68 -7.15 -17.45
C ILE A 782 -10.26 -6.56 -17.52
N GLY A 783 -9.36 -7.25 -18.19
CA GLY A 783 -7.96 -6.81 -18.35
C GLY A 783 -7.84 -5.53 -19.19
N LYS A 784 -6.93 -4.63 -18.81
CA LYS A 784 -6.71 -3.33 -19.47
C LYS A 784 -6.38 -3.52 -20.95
N GLY A 785 -7.26 -3.01 -21.83
CA GLY A 785 -7.14 -3.14 -23.29
C GLY A 785 -7.72 -4.43 -23.89
N LEU A 786 -8.41 -5.26 -23.09
CA LEU A 786 -9.16 -6.43 -23.55
C LEU A 786 -10.66 -6.13 -23.59
N GLY A 787 -11.40 -6.84 -24.44
CA GLY A 787 -12.86 -6.76 -24.51
C GLY A 787 -13.45 -6.71 -25.93
N PRO A 788 -14.78 -6.68 -26.06
CA PRO A 788 -15.47 -6.51 -27.34
C PRO A 788 -15.23 -5.12 -27.92
N VAL A 789 -15.03 -5.03 -29.23
CA VAL A 789 -14.83 -3.76 -29.95
C VAL A 789 -16.03 -3.38 -30.82
N ARG A 790 -16.03 -2.16 -31.36
CA ARG A 790 -17.14 -1.64 -32.17
C ARG A 790 -17.49 -2.56 -33.35
N LYS A 791 -18.78 -2.87 -33.50
CA LYS A 791 -19.39 -3.86 -34.42
C LYS A 791 -19.28 -5.34 -34.00
N ASP A 792 -18.63 -5.69 -32.89
CA ASP A 792 -18.73 -7.05 -32.35
C ASP A 792 -20.14 -7.35 -31.87
N THR A 793 -20.55 -8.61 -32.02
CA THR A 793 -21.78 -9.15 -31.45
C THR A 793 -21.48 -9.81 -30.12
N VAL A 794 -22.22 -9.48 -29.08
CA VAL A 794 -22.05 -10.02 -27.72
C VAL A 794 -23.36 -10.68 -27.30
N ALA A 795 -23.29 -11.96 -26.94
CA ALA A 795 -24.37 -12.71 -26.30
C ALA A 795 -24.06 -12.91 -24.80
N ILE A 796 -25.05 -12.62 -23.96
CA ILE A 796 -24.91 -12.58 -22.50
C ILE A 796 -25.96 -13.51 -21.87
N PRO A 797 -25.55 -14.59 -21.18
CA PRO A 797 -26.46 -15.52 -20.52
C PRO A 797 -26.93 -14.96 -19.18
N HIS A 798 -28.15 -15.33 -18.78
CA HIS A 798 -28.75 -14.99 -17.47
C HIS A 798 -28.61 -13.51 -17.07
N PRO A 799 -28.94 -12.56 -17.97
CA PRO A 799 -28.52 -11.17 -17.81
C PRO A 799 -29.08 -10.54 -16.53
N PHE A 800 -28.19 -9.91 -15.77
CA PHE A 800 -28.55 -9.12 -14.60
C PHE A 800 -28.74 -7.67 -15.04
N VAL A 801 -29.97 -7.15 -14.92
CA VAL A 801 -30.27 -5.73 -15.16
C VAL A 801 -30.32 -5.03 -13.82
N GLU A 802 -29.62 -3.91 -13.72
CA GLU A 802 -29.53 -3.06 -12.56
C GLU A 802 -30.12 -1.69 -12.91
N GLU A 803 -30.86 -1.10 -11.97
CA GLU A 803 -31.52 0.20 -12.14
C GLU A 803 -30.93 1.18 -11.13
N CYS A 804 -30.27 2.22 -11.64
CA CYS A 804 -29.52 3.18 -10.87
C CYS A 804 -30.25 4.54 -10.89
N GLU A 805 -30.88 4.93 -9.79
CA GLU A 805 -31.35 6.30 -9.60
C GLU A 805 -30.20 7.21 -9.16
N ILE A 806 -30.01 8.32 -9.86
CA ILE A 806 -28.95 9.30 -9.61
C ILE A 806 -29.58 10.69 -9.45
N PRO A 807 -29.62 11.23 -8.22
CA PRO A 807 -30.06 12.59 -7.96
C PRO A 807 -29.17 13.62 -8.67
N GLY A 808 -29.77 14.51 -9.48
CA GLY A 808 -29.03 15.50 -10.26
C GLY A 808 -28.27 16.52 -9.40
N CYS A 809 -28.74 16.74 -8.17
CA CYS A 809 -28.08 17.56 -7.16
C CYS A 809 -26.66 17.07 -6.79
N LEU A 810 -26.42 15.75 -6.77
CA LEU A 810 -25.10 15.17 -6.49
C LEU A 810 -24.13 15.44 -7.64
N LEU A 811 -24.60 15.37 -8.89
CA LEU A 811 -23.80 15.65 -10.08
C LEU A 811 -23.41 17.13 -10.13
N ARG A 812 -24.38 18.02 -9.86
CA ARG A 812 -24.16 19.46 -9.70
C ARG A 812 -23.13 19.74 -8.60
N ALA A 813 -23.24 19.05 -7.45
CA ALA A 813 -22.31 19.22 -6.33
C ALA A 813 -20.88 18.81 -6.69
N VAL A 814 -20.67 17.67 -7.37
CA VAL A 814 -19.34 17.25 -7.85
C VAL A 814 -18.72 18.32 -8.76
N LEU A 815 -19.48 18.81 -9.73
CA LEU A 815 -19.00 19.81 -10.69
C LEU A 815 -18.64 21.13 -10.00
N ARG A 816 -19.49 21.62 -9.09
CA ARG A 816 -19.26 22.86 -8.33
C ARG A 816 -18.05 22.75 -7.40
N LEU A 817 -17.91 21.64 -6.68
CA LEU A 817 -16.76 21.39 -5.80
C LEU A 817 -15.45 21.22 -6.58
N ASN A 818 -15.47 20.54 -7.73
CA ASN A 818 -14.26 20.41 -8.55
C ASN A 818 -13.80 21.76 -9.10
N ALA A 819 -14.74 22.55 -9.61
CA ALA A 819 -14.47 23.90 -10.12
C ALA A 819 -14.06 24.90 -9.01
N ALA A 820 -14.20 24.52 -7.74
CA ALA A 820 -13.81 25.33 -6.59
C ALA A 820 -12.48 24.92 -5.94
N PHE A 821 -11.94 23.72 -6.22
CA PHE A 821 -10.73 23.21 -5.58
C PHE A 821 -9.58 22.86 -6.55
N ASP A 822 -9.86 22.62 -7.83
CA ASP A 822 -8.84 22.56 -8.87
C ASP A 822 -8.96 23.75 -9.83
N THR A 823 -7.95 23.95 -10.68
CA THR A 823 -8.08 24.80 -11.87
C THR A 823 -9.18 24.28 -12.81
N PRO A 824 -9.79 25.13 -13.65
CA PRO A 824 -10.80 24.70 -14.62
C PRO A 824 -10.17 23.83 -15.73
N ASP A 825 -10.06 22.54 -15.46
CA ASP A 825 -9.46 21.54 -16.33
C ASP A 825 -10.25 21.36 -17.64
N GLU A 826 -9.54 21.06 -18.73
CA GLU A 826 -10.11 20.75 -20.06
C GLU A 826 -11.28 19.72 -20.03
N PRO A 827 -11.20 18.59 -19.29
CA PRO A 827 -12.35 17.69 -19.08
C PRO A 827 -13.57 18.34 -18.39
N LEU A 828 -13.39 19.26 -17.44
CA LEU A 828 -14.49 19.93 -16.75
C LEU A 828 -15.27 20.82 -17.73
N CYS A 829 -14.57 21.61 -18.54
CA CYS A 829 -15.18 22.46 -19.56
C CYS A 829 -15.94 21.63 -20.61
N LYS A 830 -15.40 20.46 -21.00
CA LYS A 830 -16.09 19.50 -21.88
C LYS A 830 -17.39 18.96 -21.26
N LEU A 831 -17.39 18.66 -19.95
CA LEU A 831 -18.58 18.18 -19.23
C LEU A 831 -19.67 19.26 -19.12
N LEU A 832 -19.30 20.50 -18.80
CA LEU A 832 -20.22 21.63 -18.71
C LEU A 832 -20.90 21.93 -20.06
N ASN A 833 -20.13 21.96 -21.16
CA ASN A 833 -20.70 22.12 -22.49
C ASN A 833 -21.66 20.99 -22.85
N LYS A 834 -21.34 19.74 -22.47
CA LYS A 834 -22.17 18.57 -22.77
C LYS A 834 -23.46 18.49 -21.94
N LEU A 835 -23.52 19.10 -20.76
CA LEU A 835 -24.78 19.28 -20.02
C LEU A 835 -25.74 20.20 -20.77
N ASN A 836 -25.24 21.31 -21.32
CA ASN A 836 -26.04 22.24 -22.14
C ASN A 836 -26.58 21.56 -23.40
N GLU A 837 -25.80 20.69 -24.06
CA GLU A 837 -26.25 19.90 -25.23
C GLU A 837 -27.39 18.90 -24.93
N LEU A 838 -27.56 18.51 -23.67
CA LEU A 838 -28.51 17.46 -23.27
C LEU A 838 -29.86 18.00 -22.82
N HIS A 839 -30.04 19.32 -22.69
CA HIS A 839 -31.23 19.95 -22.11
C HIS A 839 -31.60 19.43 -20.70
N LEU A 840 -30.63 18.86 -19.95
CA LEU A 840 -30.76 18.49 -18.53
C LEU A 840 -30.62 19.73 -17.62
N VAL A 841 -31.16 20.86 -18.08
CA VAL A 841 -30.74 22.22 -17.76
C VAL A 841 -31.91 23.16 -18.04
N ASP A 842 -32.53 23.72 -16.99
CA ASP A 842 -33.72 24.57 -17.14
C ASP A 842 -33.43 25.96 -17.75
N ALA A 843 -32.17 26.41 -17.74
CA ALA A 843 -31.74 27.69 -18.33
C ALA A 843 -30.32 27.60 -18.91
N ALA A 844 -30.13 28.11 -20.13
CA ALA A 844 -28.85 28.02 -20.84
C ALA A 844 -27.77 28.92 -20.21
N VAL A 845 -26.61 28.33 -19.88
CA VAL A 845 -25.49 29.04 -19.24
C VAL A 845 -24.64 29.78 -20.28
N PRO A 846 -24.48 31.12 -20.18
CA PRO A 846 -23.51 31.86 -21.00
C PRO A 846 -22.09 31.63 -20.47
N VAL A 847 -21.21 31.07 -21.31
CA VAL A 847 -19.79 30.87 -20.98
C VAL A 847 -19.03 32.19 -21.20
N ASN A 848 -19.03 33.06 -20.18
CA ASN A 848 -18.20 34.27 -20.16
C ASN A 848 -16.82 33.96 -19.54
N GLU A 849 -15.76 34.13 -20.33
CA GLU A 849 -14.37 33.81 -19.96
C GLU A 849 -13.73 34.82 -18.97
N THR A 850 -14.52 35.73 -18.38
CA THR A 850 -14.02 36.98 -17.76
C THR A 850 -14.57 37.28 -16.35
N SER A 851 -15.12 36.28 -15.65
CA SER A 851 -15.54 36.44 -14.24
C SER A 851 -14.83 35.44 -13.32
N GLU A 852 -14.31 35.92 -12.18
CA GLU A 852 -13.66 35.11 -11.15
C GLU A 852 -14.66 34.23 -10.37
N LEU A 853 -15.96 34.45 -10.55
CA LEU A 853 -17.04 33.63 -10.02
C LEU A 853 -17.70 32.86 -11.17
N LEU A 854 -17.54 31.54 -11.13
CA LEU A 854 -18.17 30.62 -12.08
C LEU A 854 -19.70 30.78 -12.04
N PRO A 855 -20.38 30.86 -13.21
CA PRO A 855 -21.84 30.97 -13.27
C PRO A 855 -22.52 29.80 -12.57
N GLU A 856 -23.76 30.01 -12.13
CA GLU A 856 -24.52 28.99 -11.41
C GLU A 856 -24.63 27.70 -12.24
N PRO A 857 -24.21 26.53 -11.71
CA PRO A 857 -24.43 25.28 -12.41
C PRO A 857 -25.94 24.96 -12.35
N PRO A 858 -26.59 24.73 -13.49
CA PRO A 858 -28.04 24.65 -13.59
C PRO A 858 -28.64 23.49 -12.79
N THR A 859 -29.96 23.54 -12.61
CA THR A 859 -30.77 22.45 -12.07
C THR A 859 -30.70 21.22 -12.98
N ILE A 860 -29.84 20.27 -12.62
CA ILE A 860 -29.76 18.96 -13.26
C ILE A 860 -30.91 18.09 -12.74
N SER A 861 -31.68 17.51 -13.66
CA SER A 861 -32.78 16.59 -13.35
C SER A 861 -32.27 15.24 -12.80
N ASN A 862 -33.13 14.55 -12.04
CA ASN A 862 -32.83 13.19 -11.58
C ASN A 862 -32.88 12.20 -12.74
N MET A 863 -31.94 11.26 -12.79
CA MET A 863 -31.83 10.29 -13.87
C MET A 863 -31.99 8.86 -13.34
N SER A 864 -32.86 8.07 -13.96
CA SER A 864 -32.84 6.61 -13.83
C SER A 864 -32.09 6.01 -15.02
N LEU A 865 -31.16 5.10 -14.72
CA LEU A 865 -30.35 4.40 -15.71
C LEU A 865 -30.56 2.89 -15.55
N GLN A 866 -30.96 2.20 -16.62
CA GLN A 866 -30.98 0.75 -16.65
C GLN A 866 -29.72 0.23 -17.37
N MET A 867 -29.01 -0.68 -16.70
CA MET A 867 -27.71 -1.17 -17.14
C MET A 867 -27.60 -2.69 -16.95
N LEU A 868 -26.96 -3.38 -17.88
CA LEU A 868 -26.72 -4.82 -17.80
C LEU A 868 -25.33 -5.09 -17.21
N ARG A 869 -25.30 -5.65 -15.99
CA ARG A 869 -24.08 -5.95 -15.25
C ARG A 869 -23.56 -7.36 -15.55
N VAL A 870 -22.32 -7.47 -16.01
CA VAL A 870 -21.63 -8.74 -16.27
C VAL A 870 -20.46 -8.86 -15.30
N PRO A 871 -20.51 -9.75 -14.29
CA PRO A 871 -19.53 -9.76 -13.21
C PRO A 871 -18.16 -10.35 -13.60
N ILE A 872 -18.10 -11.20 -14.63
CA ILE A 872 -16.88 -11.88 -15.11
C ILE A 872 -16.98 -12.04 -16.64
N PRO A 873 -15.95 -11.72 -17.45
CA PRO A 873 -16.02 -11.84 -18.92
C PRO A 873 -16.09 -13.29 -19.43
N ASP A 874 -15.73 -14.29 -18.60
CA ASP A 874 -15.75 -15.72 -18.93
C ASP A 874 -17.09 -16.23 -19.48
N ILE A 875 -18.22 -15.64 -19.06
CA ILE A 875 -19.57 -16.02 -19.52
C ILE A 875 -19.97 -15.37 -20.86
N LEU A 876 -19.14 -14.49 -21.43
CA LEU A 876 -19.43 -13.82 -22.69
C LEU A 876 -19.18 -14.73 -23.89
N VAL A 877 -20.06 -14.60 -24.88
CA VAL A 877 -19.87 -15.16 -26.22
C VAL A 877 -19.77 -13.98 -27.19
N VAL A 878 -18.61 -13.81 -27.81
CA VAL A 878 -18.32 -12.70 -28.73
C VAL A 878 -18.14 -13.24 -30.14
N ASN A 879 -18.91 -12.70 -31.09
CA ASN A 879 -18.98 -13.16 -32.48
C ASN A 879 -19.18 -14.68 -32.63
N GLY A 880 -19.91 -15.30 -31.69
CA GLY A 880 -20.20 -16.74 -31.67
C GLY A 880 -19.08 -17.62 -31.11
N GLN A 881 -18.07 -17.06 -30.44
CA GLN A 881 -17.03 -17.82 -29.73
C GLN A 881 -17.06 -17.47 -28.23
N PRO A 882 -16.95 -18.45 -27.30
CA PRO A 882 -16.85 -18.18 -25.87
C PRO A 882 -15.49 -17.54 -25.53
N VAL A 883 -15.49 -16.54 -24.65
CA VAL A 883 -14.27 -15.83 -24.24
C VAL A 883 -13.45 -16.63 -23.23
N GLY A 884 -14.11 -17.22 -22.23
CA GLY A 884 -13.46 -17.88 -21.09
C GLY A 884 -12.51 -16.96 -20.32
N SER A 885 -11.59 -17.54 -19.54
CA SER A 885 -10.68 -16.80 -18.65
C SER A 885 -9.59 -15.98 -19.36
N SER A 886 -9.72 -15.76 -20.67
CA SER A 886 -8.71 -15.08 -21.49
C SER A 886 -8.76 -13.55 -21.39
N TRP A 887 -9.87 -12.98 -20.93
CA TRP A 887 -10.06 -11.53 -20.73
C TRP A 887 -10.18 -11.12 -19.26
N THR A 888 -10.27 -12.07 -18.34
CA THR A 888 -10.32 -11.79 -16.90
C THR A 888 -9.01 -11.15 -16.44
N ALA A 889 -9.10 -10.08 -15.65
CA ALA A 889 -7.95 -9.35 -15.17
C ALA A 889 -7.10 -10.17 -14.19
N ALA A 890 -5.79 -9.89 -14.15
CA ALA A 890 -4.96 -10.26 -13.01
C ALA A 890 -5.38 -9.44 -11.77
N PRO A 891 -5.35 -10.00 -10.55
CA PRO A 891 -5.79 -9.28 -9.34
C PRO A 891 -4.92 -8.05 -9.06
N ILE A 892 -5.50 -6.85 -9.24
CA ILE A 892 -4.80 -5.57 -9.07
C ILE A 892 -4.79 -5.17 -7.58
N LEU A 893 -3.87 -5.74 -6.81
CA LEU A 893 -3.69 -5.37 -5.39
C LEU A 893 -3.02 -4.00 -5.19
N LYS A 894 -2.20 -3.54 -6.15
CA LYS A 894 -1.24 -2.43 -5.96
C LYS A 894 -1.81 -1.00 -5.93
N HIS A 895 -3.08 -0.79 -6.31
CA HIS A 895 -3.62 0.56 -6.55
C HIS A 895 -4.97 0.85 -5.88
N ILE A 896 -5.51 -0.08 -5.08
CA ILE A 896 -6.86 0.05 -4.51
C ILE A 896 -6.84 0.65 -3.09
N PHE A 897 -5.72 0.53 -2.35
CA PHE A 897 -5.62 0.88 -0.93
C PHE A 897 -4.62 1.99 -0.67
N PHE A 898 -5.00 3.22 -1.05
CA PHE A 898 -4.34 4.42 -0.56
C PHE A 898 -4.67 4.61 0.92
N THR A 899 -3.71 4.32 1.78
CA THR A 899 -3.55 5.08 3.01
C THR A 899 -2.87 6.38 2.61
N ALA A 900 -3.47 7.54 2.89
CA ALA A 900 -2.81 8.84 2.70
C ALA A 900 -1.71 9.01 3.78
N VAL A 901 -0.57 8.34 3.56
CA VAL A 901 0.67 8.40 4.34
C VAL A 901 1.49 9.57 3.84
#